data_AF-A0A7W5AXX0-F1
#
_entry.id   AF-A0A7W5AXX0-F1
#
_cell.length_a   1.000
_cell.length_b   1.000
_cell.length_c   1.000
_cell.angle_alpha   90.00
_cell.angle_beta   90.00
_cell.angle_gamma   90.00
#
_symmetry.space_group_name_H-M   'P 1'
#
loop_
_entity.id
_entity.type
_entity.pdbx_description
1 polymer ?
#
loop_
_entity_poly.entity_id
_entity_poly.type
_entity_poly.pdbx_seq_one_letter_code
_entity_poly.pdbx_strand_id
1 'polypeptide(L)'
;MKLSDIALFQGLTNMELSKLLGKLAKRTLQAGQTLFEQGDYGESMFIIERGTAQLYSQQGGARQPLAVLGEGDSFGEMALFTGEARSATVVAVTEITLYEIDRDTFDQLIAEHQVISAYFIKLLSSRLTATNDRLHATLATKSEWVNKELEGLPEPAARVVYWCAALPYGTEELLQSQFGGGMLPELRRYPELSKLLGEEQGPRGIRLRVKAEFRSVLKEQAASVQGGGQLERWRIEAANYYTLHGHWLDLAELHAEDARWPDVLQAVKLASAEAHEGDQEEHALLRLLHRCPSVQLTGDHEALELYIALCMRHDAAELGLQALEAAIHEEADEDKPKRLAAWYEWAAELSGKLERHQQALEYWQLAEAAAGSTSAAQSEERVYELARQERAGRKSRARAERAARLLGGQWTSLLSLLGAVFCIVLSALVPEVGGLSREGMIFIGIGLAAVILWIVGIIPDYIVALGMVMLWVLIGLVEPKEALSGFASPTWLYMIFIMGLSAAITRSGILYRFSLYALKKFPPHYRGQLWGIIAGGIVLNPLIPSSSAKVSLGVPIARTLSESMGFKDRSGGAAGLGLSAMIFYGFTAPFMLTGSYTNAMAYGLVPNAPSVSWLAWALYALPGFAIFSAVMIAWLSFMFRGTKAARPIEAGVLDEQIRLLGPLTKGEKVSMLTVTGCIALMMLQPLHGVDSTWILMAGFALLVMSGVLDRHAILNGIDWPFLLFLGVAFSFANAADALGITEALSNFLGEHMQLFIASPALFLIAVALLSFLVTIVVRDDPAVILLVTALIPLAQQAGVDPWIVVFIILLSTDPFFFSYQSPTYLTAYYSSEEKAFSHRQGQKVAIGYGLAVLLVAVLCVPYWRMLGLIH
;
A
#
# COMPACT_ATOMS: atom_id res chain seq x y z
N MET A 1 -1.35 -11.88 -27.01
CA MET A 1 -0.10 -11.15 -26.71
C MET A 1 0.38 -11.51 -25.31
N LYS A 2 1.68 -11.51 -24.97
CA LYS A 2 2.12 -11.71 -23.57
C LYS A 2 2.09 -10.37 -22.83
N LEU A 3 1.81 -10.35 -21.53
CA LEU A 3 1.87 -9.11 -20.73
C LEU A 3 3.24 -8.43 -20.77
N SER A 4 4.32 -9.21 -20.86
CA SER A 4 5.68 -8.70 -21.02
C SER A 4 5.88 -7.85 -22.27
N ASP A 5 5.02 -8.01 -23.28
CA ASP A 5 5.11 -7.31 -24.55
C ASP A 5 4.40 -5.94 -24.48
N ILE A 6 3.51 -5.74 -23.49
CA ILE A 6 2.80 -4.48 -23.25
C ILE A 6 3.81 -3.45 -22.73
N ALA A 7 3.89 -2.30 -23.41
CA ALA A 7 4.85 -1.24 -23.08
C ALA A 7 4.74 -0.75 -21.62
N LEU A 8 3.54 -0.73 -21.04
CA LEU A 8 3.31 -0.40 -19.62
C LEU A 8 4.07 -1.32 -18.65
N PHE A 9 4.22 -2.59 -19.01
CA PHE A 9 4.77 -3.63 -18.15
C PHE A 9 6.20 -4.05 -18.53
N GLN A 10 6.78 -3.42 -19.55
CA GLN A 10 8.17 -3.66 -19.94
C GLN A 10 9.12 -3.20 -18.83
N GLY A 11 9.95 -4.13 -18.33
CA GLY A 11 10.90 -3.88 -17.25
C GLY A 11 10.51 -4.51 -15.92
N LEU A 12 9.27 -4.99 -15.77
CA LEU A 12 8.88 -5.84 -14.65
C LEU A 12 9.43 -7.26 -14.83
N THR A 13 9.87 -7.88 -13.73
CA THR A 13 10.24 -9.29 -13.69
C THR A 13 9.02 -10.18 -13.90
N ASN A 14 9.20 -11.41 -14.38
CA ASN A 14 8.09 -12.37 -14.54
C ASN A 14 7.32 -12.64 -13.23
N MET A 15 8.00 -12.52 -12.08
CA MET A 15 7.38 -12.67 -10.77
C MET A 15 6.48 -11.48 -10.43
N GLU A 16 6.93 -10.25 -10.71
CA GLU A 16 6.11 -9.03 -10.56
C GLU A 16 4.93 -9.05 -11.52
N LEU A 17 5.13 -9.39 -12.78
CA LEU A 17 4.07 -9.55 -13.78
C LEU A 17 3.02 -10.57 -13.34
N SER A 18 3.44 -11.70 -12.77
CA SER A 18 2.54 -12.73 -12.26
C SER A 18 1.71 -12.24 -11.08
N LYS A 19 2.33 -11.51 -10.13
CA LYS A 19 1.58 -10.90 -9.02
C LYS A 19 0.56 -9.87 -9.53
N LEU A 20 0.98 -9.05 -10.49
CA LEU A 20 0.15 -8.01 -11.11
C LEU A 20 -1.06 -8.61 -11.83
N LEU A 21 -0.87 -9.69 -12.59
CA LEU A 21 -1.96 -10.43 -13.23
C LEU A 21 -3.09 -10.84 -12.27
N GLY A 22 -2.74 -11.19 -11.02
CA GLY A 22 -3.72 -11.56 -10.01
C GLY A 22 -4.63 -10.41 -9.57
N LYS A 23 -4.22 -9.17 -9.86
CA LYS A 23 -4.95 -7.94 -9.56
C LYS A 23 -5.73 -7.38 -10.77
N LEU A 24 -5.52 -7.92 -11.98
CA LEU A 24 -6.19 -7.43 -13.20
C LEU A 24 -7.50 -8.16 -13.46
N ALA A 25 -8.57 -7.43 -13.75
CA ALA A 25 -9.82 -8.02 -14.23
C ALA A 25 -9.80 -8.12 -15.77
N LYS A 26 -10.36 -9.20 -16.33
CA LYS A 26 -10.57 -9.31 -17.79
C LYS A 26 -11.98 -8.89 -18.17
N ARG A 27 -12.10 -8.16 -19.28
CA ARG A 27 -13.39 -7.73 -19.86
C ARG A 27 -13.39 -7.94 -21.37
N THR A 28 -14.51 -8.37 -21.93
CA THR A 28 -14.66 -8.57 -23.38
C THR A 28 -15.80 -7.70 -23.90
N LEU A 29 -15.61 -7.09 -25.08
CA LEU A 29 -16.65 -6.32 -25.77
C LEU A 29 -16.81 -6.82 -27.19
N GLN A 30 -18.05 -6.77 -27.67
CA GLN A 30 -18.40 -7.11 -29.06
C GLN A 30 -18.14 -5.92 -29.99
N ALA A 31 -17.93 -6.19 -31.29
CA ALA A 31 -17.77 -5.13 -32.28
C ALA A 31 -18.99 -4.19 -32.31
N GLY A 32 -18.73 -2.88 -32.34
CA GLY A 32 -19.74 -1.82 -32.27
C GLY A 32 -20.20 -1.45 -30.86
N GLN A 33 -19.77 -2.18 -29.83
CA GLN A 33 -20.14 -1.89 -28.45
C GLN A 33 -19.35 -0.68 -27.91
N THR A 34 -20.05 0.24 -27.25
CA THR A 34 -19.43 1.37 -26.55
C THR A 34 -19.02 0.94 -25.14
N LEU A 35 -17.78 1.24 -24.76
CA LEU A 35 -17.26 0.90 -23.44
C LEU A 35 -17.63 1.96 -22.39
N PHE A 36 -17.43 3.23 -22.74
CA PHE A 36 -17.85 4.42 -22.01
C PHE A 36 -17.95 5.60 -22.98
N GLU A 37 -18.72 6.61 -22.60
CA GLU A 37 -18.90 7.85 -23.35
C GLU A 37 -18.06 8.99 -22.77
N GLN A 38 -17.76 10.00 -23.61
CA GLN A 38 -17.18 11.24 -23.13
C GLN A 38 -18.13 11.89 -22.11
N GLY A 39 -17.58 12.38 -21.00
CA GLY A 39 -18.36 12.95 -19.90
C GLY A 39 -18.73 11.94 -18.80
N ASP A 40 -18.60 10.63 -19.05
CA ASP A 40 -18.79 9.62 -18.00
C ASP A 40 -17.73 9.78 -16.90
N TYR A 41 -18.07 9.42 -15.65
CA TYR A 41 -17.07 9.30 -14.60
C TYR A 41 -16.27 8.00 -14.76
N GLY A 42 -14.96 8.04 -14.45
CA GLY A 42 -14.05 6.93 -14.69
C GLY A 42 -13.19 6.55 -13.49
N GLU A 43 -13.41 5.36 -12.93
CA GLU A 43 -12.59 4.79 -11.85
C GLU A 43 -11.66 3.65 -12.28
N SER A 44 -11.62 3.36 -13.58
CA SER A 44 -10.74 2.32 -14.14
C SER A 44 -10.04 2.80 -15.41
N MET A 45 -8.89 2.21 -15.72
CA MET A 45 -8.26 2.28 -17.03
C MET A 45 -8.20 0.89 -17.69
N PHE A 46 -7.94 0.87 -18.99
CA PHE A 46 -7.99 -0.35 -19.79
C PHE A 46 -6.75 -0.51 -20.65
N ILE A 47 -6.37 -1.76 -20.89
CA ILE A 47 -5.30 -2.17 -21.79
C ILE A 47 -5.84 -3.19 -22.78
N ILE A 48 -5.60 -2.99 -24.07
CA ILE A 48 -6.07 -3.90 -25.12
C ILE A 48 -5.18 -5.14 -25.17
N GLU A 49 -5.72 -6.30 -24.80
CA GLU A 49 -5.06 -7.59 -24.98
C GLU A 49 -5.15 -8.07 -26.44
N ARG A 50 -6.32 -7.87 -27.05
CA ARG A 50 -6.64 -8.30 -28.42
C ARG A 50 -7.73 -7.41 -29.01
N GLY A 51 -7.64 -7.12 -30.31
CA GLY A 51 -8.65 -6.39 -31.08
C GLY A 51 -8.34 -4.89 -31.25
N THR A 52 -9.35 -4.08 -31.60
CA THR A 52 -9.18 -2.67 -31.98
C THR A 52 -10.34 -1.82 -31.45
N ALA A 53 -10.03 -0.65 -30.90
CA ALA A 53 -10.99 0.33 -30.42
C ALA A 53 -10.76 1.70 -31.10
N GLN A 54 -11.80 2.50 -31.20
CA GLN A 54 -11.73 3.85 -31.77
C GLN A 54 -12.23 4.88 -30.78
N LEU A 55 -11.46 5.97 -30.64
CA LEU A 55 -11.76 7.09 -29.75
C LEU A 55 -12.45 8.21 -30.55
N TYR A 56 -13.51 8.75 -29.97
CA TYR A 56 -14.24 9.89 -30.50
C TYR A 56 -14.29 11.03 -29.49
N SER A 57 -14.14 12.26 -29.97
CA SER A 57 -14.48 13.47 -29.23
C SER A 57 -15.77 14.05 -29.75
N GLN A 58 -16.58 14.64 -28.88
CA GLN A 58 -17.68 15.53 -29.24
C GLN A 58 -17.19 16.98 -29.17
N GLN A 59 -17.17 17.65 -30.32
CA GLN A 59 -17.05 19.10 -30.42
C GLN A 59 -18.20 19.64 -31.27
N GLY A 60 -18.98 20.58 -30.72
CA GLY A 60 -20.10 21.22 -31.45
C GLY A 60 -21.21 20.26 -31.92
N GLY A 61 -21.44 19.15 -31.22
CA GLY A 61 -22.47 18.15 -31.55
C GLY A 61 -22.07 17.12 -32.61
N ALA A 62 -20.88 17.23 -33.22
CA ALA A 62 -20.36 16.25 -34.18
C ALA A 62 -19.33 15.31 -33.53
N ARG A 63 -19.41 14.00 -33.83
CA ARG A 63 -18.40 13.01 -33.42
C ARG A 63 -17.17 13.13 -34.33
N GLN A 64 -16.04 13.56 -33.78
CA GLN A 64 -14.75 13.62 -34.47
C GLN A 64 -13.86 12.45 -34.02
N PRO A 65 -13.31 11.64 -34.95
CA PRO A 65 -12.37 10.58 -34.59
C PRO A 65 -11.04 11.17 -34.09
N LEU A 66 -10.60 10.75 -32.90
CA LEU A 66 -9.34 11.18 -32.30
C LEU A 66 -8.18 10.25 -32.65
N ALA A 67 -8.40 8.95 -32.44
CA ALA A 67 -7.38 7.91 -32.57
C ALA A 67 -8.01 6.52 -32.75
N VAL A 68 -7.25 5.60 -33.32
CA VAL A 68 -7.56 4.16 -33.35
C VAL A 68 -6.49 3.46 -32.52
N LEU A 69 -6.91 2.65 -31.57
CA LEU A 69 -6.05 1.93 -30.63
C LEU A 69 -6.09 0.42 -30.92
N GLY A 70 -4.93 -0.22 -30.85
CA GLY A 70 -4.75 -1.65 -31.10
C GLY A 70 -4.16 -2.39 -29.91
N GLU A 71 -3.74 -3.64 -30.15
CA GLU A 71 -3.15 -4.50 -29.12
C GLU A 71 -1.95 -3.83 -28.44
N GLY A 72 -1.96 -3.81 -27.11
CA GLY A 72 -0.92 -3.19 -26.28
C GLY A 72 -1.13 -1.71 -25.95
N ASP A 73 -2.07 -1.04 -26.60
CA ASP A 73 -2.44 0.33 -26.25
C ASP A 73 -3.24 0.37 -24.94
N SER A 74 -3.03 1.47 -24.19
CA SER A 74 -3.77 1.78 -22.98
C SER A 74 -4.59 3.05 -23.14
N PHE A 75 -5.75 3.10 -22.47
CA PHE A 75 -6.65 4.24 -22.50
C PHE A 75 -7.50 4.35 -21.23
N GLY A 76 -8.08 5.52 -21.00
CA GLY A 76 -8.90 5.82 -19.81
C GLY A 76 -8.07 6.22 -18.58
N GLU A 77 -6.75 6.26 -18.69
CA GLU A 77 -5.82 6.65 -17.62
C GLU A 77 -5.96 8.12 -17.21
N MET A 78 -6.40 9.00 -18.11
CA MET A 78 -6.53 10.43 -17.81
C MET A 78 -7.49 10.70 -16.64
N ALA A 79 -8.63 10.01 -16.60
CA ALA A 79 -9.60 10.17 -15.51
C ALA A 79 -9.05 9.70 -14.15
N LEU A 80 -8.12 8.75 -14.15
CA LEU A 80 -7.43 8.32 -12.93
C LEU A 80 -6.47 9.41 -12.44
N PHE A 81 -5.73 10.04 -13.34
CA PHE A 81 -4.75 11.09 -13.02
C PHE A 81 -5.38 12.44 -12.65
N THR A 82 -6.40 12.90 -13.37
CA THR A 82 -6.97 14.25 -13.18
C THR A 82 -8.18 14.27 -12.26
N GLY A 83 -8.86 13.13 -12.07
CA GLY A 83 -10.16 13.07 -11.38
C GLY A 83 -11.32 13.61 -12.22
N GLU A 84 -11.06 14.08 -13.44
CA GLU A 84 -12.08 14.60 -14.35
C GLU A 84 -12.84 13.47 -15.08
N ALA A 85 -13.98 13.83 -15.66
CA ALA A 85 -14.75 12.92 -16.51
C ALA A 85 -13.97 12.44 -17.74
N ARG A 86 -14.42 11.34 -18.36
CA ARG A 86 -13.83 10.76 -19.57
C ARG A 86 -13.71 11.80 -20.67
N SER A 87 -12.51 11.97 -21.21
CA SER A 87 -12.21 12.96 -22.26
C SER A 87 -12.65 12.55 -23.67
N ALA A 88 -13.04 11.28 -23.87
CA ALA A 88 -13.44 10.73 -25.16
C ALA A 88 -14.38 9.53 -25.00
N THR A 89 -15.22 9.28 -26.00
CA THR A 89 -16.01 8.05 -26.14
C THR A 89 -15.15 6.95 -26.74
N VAL A 90 -15.22 5.72 -26.21
CA VAL A 90 -14.49 4.56 -26.75
C VAL A 90 -15.47 3.53 -27.29
N VAL A 91 -15.31 3.17 -28.57
CA VAL A 91 -16.13 2.16 -29.25
C VAL A 91 -15.27 1.03 -29.78
N ALA A 92 -15.69 -0.21 -29.58
CA ALA A 92 -15.06 -1.39 -30.14
C ALA A 92 -15.24 -1.44 -31.66
N VAL A 93 -14.15 -1.52 -32.42
CA VAL A 93 -14.20 -1.71 -33.89
C VAL A 93 -14.28 -3.20 -34.22
N THR A 94 -13.56 -4.02 -33.47
CA THR A 94 -13.59 -5.49 -33.52
C THR A 94 -13.96 -6.06 -32.15
N GLU A 95 -14.17 -7.38 -32.05
CA GLU A 95 -14.25 -8.02 -30.73
C GLU A 95 -12.94 -7.76 -29.97
N ILE A 96 -13.05 -7.13 -28.80
CA ILE A 96 -11.89 -6.72 -27.98
C ILE A 96 -11.88 -7.42 -26.64
N THR A 97 -10.70 -7.87 -26.23
CA THR A 97 -10.43 -8.32 -24.86
C THR A 97 -9.53 -7.30 -24.18
N LEU A 98 -9.92 -6.89 -22.98
CA LEU A 98 -9.30 -5.83 -22.21
C LEU A 98 -8.84 -6.36 -20.85
N TYR A 99 -7.71 -5.86 -20.37
CA TYR A 99 -7.39 -5.84 -18.94
C TYR A 99 -7.90 -4.54 -18.33
N GLU A 100 -8.66 -4.64 -17.26
CA GLU A 100 -9.16 -3.53 -16.47
C GLU A 100 -8.32 -3.37 -15.20
N ILE A 101 -7.89 -2.14 -14.93
CA ILE A 101 -7.15 -1.71 -13.74
C ILE A 101 -8.01 -0.66 -13.04
N ASP A 102 -8.44 -0.93 -11.80
CA ASP A 102 -9.14 0.05 -10.96
C ASP A 102 -8.19 1.09 -10.36
N ARG A 103 -8.75 2.17 -9.80
CA ARG A 103 -8.01 3.28 -9.18
C ARG A 103 -7.05 2.81 -8.10
N ASP A 104 -7.50 1.97 -7.16
CA ASP A 104 -6.67 1.49 -6.05
C ASP A 104 -5.45 0.68 -6.54
N THR A 105 -5.67 -0.19 -7.53
CA THR A 105 -4.61 -0.98 -8.16
C THR A 105 -3.67 -0.06 -8.94
N PHE A 106 -4.20 0.91 -9.67
CA PHE A 106 -3.41 1.89 -10.41
C PHE A 106 -2.48 2.71 -9.50
N ASP A 107 -3.01 3.26 -8.41
CA ASP A 107 -2.25 4.07 -7.45
C ASP A 107 -1.14 3.24 -6.78
N GLN A 108 -1.44 1.98 -6.42
CA GLN A 108 -0.43 1.04 -5.92
C GLN A 108 0.67 0.78 -6.96
N LEU A 109 0.30 0.54 -8.22
CA LEU A 109 1.26 0.23 -9.28
C LEU A 109 2.21 1.41 -9.55
N ILE A 110 1.70 2.64 -9.50
CA ILE A 110 2.52 3.85 -9.60
C ILE A 110 3.49 3.96 -8.43
N ALA A 111 3.03 3.69 -7.21
CA ALA A 111 3.83 3.81 -5.99
C ALA A 111 4.91 2.71 -5.88
N GLU A 112 4.59 1.47 -6.24
CA GLU A 112 5.48 0.30 -6.10
C GLU A 112 6.52 0.20 -7.24
N HIS A 113 6.18 0.68 -8.45
CA HIS A 113 7.00 0.43 -9.64
C HIS A 113 7.32 1.73 -10.40
N GLN A 114 8.54 2.23 -10.20
CA GLN A 114 9.04 3.44 -10.89
C GLN A 114 8.99 3.33 -12.42
N VAL A 115 9.10 2.11 -12.97
CA VAL A 115 9.02 1.84 -14.42
C VAL A 115 7.64 2.20 -14.99
N ILE A 116 6.56 1.92 -14.24
CA ILE A 116 5.18 2.25 -14.65
C ILE A 116 4.97 3.76 -14.68
N SER A 117 5.48 4.46 -13.65
CA SER A 117 5.46 5.94 -13.61
C SER A 117 6.18 6.54 -14.83
N ALA A 118 7.37 6.02 -15.16
CA ALA A 118 8.13 6.50 -16.32
C ALA A 118 7.40 6.28 -17.66
N TYR A 119 6.66 5.17 -17.80
CA TYR A 119 5.82 4.93 -18.98
C TYR A 119 4.76 6.03 -19.15
N PHE A 120 4.01 6.37 -18.09
CA PHE A 120 2.96 7.38 -18.18
C PHE A 120 3.52 8.79 -18.43
N ILE A 121 4.65 9.15 -17.80
CA ILE A 121 5.32 10.44 -18.08
C ILE A 121 5.65 10.54 -19.57
N LYS A 122 6.22 9.48 -20.17
CA LYS A 122 6.55 9.44 -21.59
C LYS A 122 5.31 9.49 -22.47
N LEU A 123 4.27 8.71 -22.13
CA LEU A 123 3.01 8.67 -22.87
C LEU A 123 2.34 10.04 -22.91
N LEU A 124 2.18 10.69 -21.76
CA LEU A 124 1.55 12.01 -21.64
C LEU A 124 2.38 13.10 -22.31
N SER A 125 3.71 13.07 -22.17
CA SER A 125 4.60 14.01 -22.85
C SER A 125 4.51 13.91 -24.37
N SER A 126 4.51 12.69 -24.94
CA SER A 126 4.34 12.48 -26.38
C SER A 126 2.98 12.97 -26.90
N ARG A 127 1.91 12.76 -26.12
CA ARG A 127 0.57 13.26 -26.48
C ARG A 127 0.49 14.79 -26.44
N LEU A 128 1.13 15.43 -25.46
CA LEU A 128 1.19 16.89 -25.37
C LEU A 128 1.89 17.49 -26.60
N THR A 129 3.06 16.96 -26.98
CA THR A 129 3.80 17.44 -28.15
C THR A 129 2.98 17.29 -29.43
N ALA A 130 2.34 16.14 -29.65
CA ALA A 130 1.53 15.90 -30.84
C ALA A 130 0.31 16.85 -30.94
N THR A 131 -0.31 17.17 -29.80
CA THR A 131 -1.41 18.14 -29.74
C THR A 131 -0.91 19.56 -30.04
N ASN A 132 0.25 19.94 -29.49
CA ASN A 132 0.83 21.27 -29.72
C ASN A 132 1.21 21.49 -31.20
N ASP A 133 1.78 20.48 -31.86
CA ASP A 133 2.15 20.54 -33.28
C ASP A 133 0.92 20.75 -34.19
N ARG A 134 -0.19 20.05 -33.91
CA ARG A 134 -1.46 20.22 -34.65
C ARG A 134 -2.03 21.63 -34.48
N LEU A 135 -1.88 22.20 -33.29
CA LEU A 135 -2.36 23.54 -32.99
C LEU A 135 -1.55 24.61 -33.75
N HIS A 136 -0.22 24.48 -33.77
CA HIS A 136 0.67 25.36 -34.54
C HIS A 136 0.40 25.31 -36.04
N ALA A 137 0.21 24.12 -36.62
CA ALA A 137 -0.10 23.97 -38.05
C ALA A 137 -1.41 24.70 -38.44
N THR A 138 -2.43 24.62 -37.58
CA THR A 138 -3.74 25.27 -37.81
C THR A 138 -3.65 26.79 -37.75
N LEU A 139 -2.81 27.34 -36.86
CA LEU A 139 -2.63 28.80 -36.72
C LEU A 139 -1.90 29.43 -37.91
N ALA A 140 -0.87 28.75 -38.44
CA ALA A 140 -0.09 29.25 -39.57
C ALA A 140 -0.94 29.47 -40.83
N THR A 141 -1.77 28.48 -41.20
CA THR A 141 -2.68 28.57 -42.36
C THR A 141 -3.70 29.69 -42.21
N LYS A 142 -4.20 29.93 -40.99
CA LYS A 142 -5.14 31.04 -40.72
C LYS A 142 -4.49 32.41 -40.87
N SER A 143 -3.23 32.56 -40.45
CA SER A 143 -2.48 33.82 -40.57
C SER A 143 -2.27 34.26 -42.01
N GLU A 144 -1.88 33.34 -42.90
CA GLU A 144 -1.74 33.61 -44.33
C GLU A 144 -3.06 34.05 -44.98
N TRP A 145 -4.16 33.40 -44.61
CA TRP A 145 -5.48 33.74 -45.15
C TRP A 145 -5.96 35.12 -44.71
N VAL A 146 -5.79 35.47 -43.42
CA VAL A 146 -6.17 36.79 -42.88
C VAL A 146 -5.39 37.91 -43.57
N ASN A 147 -4.08 37.75 -43.76
CA ASN A 147 -3.26 38.74 -44.45
C ASN A 147 -3.79 39.06 -45.84
N LYS A 148 -4.13 38.02 -46.61
CA LYS A 148 -4.64 38.16 -47.97
C LYS A 148 -5.97 38.91 -48.05
N GLU A 149 -6.87 38.69 -47.09
CA GLU A 149 -8.16 39.40 -47.04
C GLU A 149 -7.99 40.86 -46.58
N LEU A 150 -7.04 41.15 -45.68
CA LEU A 150 -6.74 42.52 -45.24
C LEU A 150 -6.08 43.38 -46.31
N GLU A 151 -5.19 42.80 -47.13
CA GLU A 151 -4.55 43.50 -48.27
C GLU A 151 -5.57 43.98 -49.33
N GLY A 152 -6.72 43.30 -49.43
CA GLY A 152 -7.79 43.66 -50.36
C GLY A 152 -8.66 44.84 -49.91
N LEU A 153 -8.52 45.30 -48.66
CA LEU A 153 -9.37 46.34 -48.08
C LEU A 153 -8.73 47.73 -48.17
N PRO A 154 -9.52 48.79 -48.43
CA PRO A 154 -9.04 50.17 -48.28
C PRO A 154 -8.56 50.45 -46.86
N GLU A 155 -7.57 51.33 -46.71
CA GLU A 155 -6.94 51.66 -45.43
C GLU A 155 -7.95 52.00 -44.30
N PRO A 156 -9.03 52.79 -44.52
CA PRO A 156 -10.02 53.07 -43.47
C PRO A 156 -10.75 51.81 -42.99
N ALA A 157 -11.10 50.90 -43.91
CA ALA A 157 -11.79 49.66 -43.59
C ALA A 157 -10.87 48.66 -42.85
N ALA A 158 -9.62 48.51 -43.30
CA ALA A 158 -8.62 47.68 -42.60
C ALA A 158 -8.35 48.21 -41.19
N ARG A 159 -8.31 49.53 -41.01
CA ARG A 159 -8.13 50.17 -39.69
C ARG A 159 -9.28 49.88 -38.73
N VAL A 160 -10.52 49.81 -39.21
CA VAL A 160 -11.66 49.38 -38.39
C VAL A 160 -11.55 47.91 -37.99
N VAL A 161 -11.06 47.02 -38.86
CA VAL A 161 -10.82 45.61 -38.49
C VAL A 161 -9.78 45.51 -37.37
N TYR A 162 -8.67 46.24 -37.47
CA TYR A 162 -7.65 46.27 -36.41
C TYR A 162 -8.17 46.91 -35.12
N TRP A 163 -9.03 47.92 -35.22
CA TRP A 163 -9.69 48.53 -34.06
C TRP A 163 -10.65 47.55 -33.37
N CYS A 164 -11.48 46.84 -34.14
CA CYS A 164 -12.32 45.76 -33.63
C CYS A 164 -11.50 44.60 -33.04
N ALA A 165 -10.25 44.38 -33.48
CA ALA A 165 -9.35 43.39 -32.89
C ALA A 165 -8.78 43.84 -31.53
N ALA A 166 -8.73 45.14 -31.27
CA ALA A 166 -8.31 45.70 -29.98
C ALA A 166 -9.40 45.60 -28.90
N LEU A 167 -10.67 45.53 -29.31
CA LEU A 167 -11.85 45.58 -28.44
C LEU A 167 -12.57 44.21 -28.35
N PRO A 168 -13.38 43.98 -27.30
CA PRO A 168 -14.30 42.85 -27.26
C PRO A 168 -15.38 43.00 -28.34
N TYR A 169 -15.96 44.19 -28.43
CA TYR A 169 -16.94 44.62 -29.42
C TYR A 169 -16.74 46.10 -29.75
N GLY A 170 -16.91 46.46 -31.01
CA GLY A 170 -17.06 47.85 -31.46
C GLY A 170 -18.53 48.20 -31.56
N THR A 171 -19.06 48.99 -30.63
CA THR A 171 -20.45 49.48 -30.72
C THR A 171 -20.56 50.54 -31.81
N GLU A 172 -21.74 50.63 -32.44
CA GLU A 172 -22.01 51.64 -33.47
C GLU A 172 -21.74 53.07 -32.98
N GLU A 173 -22.12 53.39 -31.74
CA GLU A 173 -21.91 54.70 -31.13
C GLU A 173 -20.44 55.03 -30.92
N LEU A 174 -19.63 54.05 -30.46
CA LEU A 174 -18.19 54.22 -30.30
C LEU A 174 -17.49 54.31 -31.67
N LEU A 175 -17.93 53.53 -32.65
CA LEU A 175 -17.42 53.60 -34.03
C LEU A 175 -17.67 55.00 -34.63
N GLN A 176 -18.86 55.56 -34.43
CA GLN A 176 -19.19 56.92 -34.87
C GLN A 176 -18.37 57.99 -34.13
N SER A 177 -18.14 57.81 -32.83
CA SER A 177 -17.26 58.69 -32.04
C SER A 177 -15.80 58.64 -32.51
N GLN A 178 -15.31 57.46 -32.92
CA GLN A 178 -13.90 57.25 -33.26
C GLN A 178 -13.56 57.58 -34.73
N PHE A 179 -14.45 57.23 -35.67
CA PHE A 179 -14.21 57.33 -37.12
C PHE A 179 -15.18 58.28 -37.85
N GLY A 180 -16.14 58.88 -37.14
CA GLY A 180 -17.14 59.80 -37.69
C GLY A 180 -18.43 59.13 -38.15
N GLY A 181 -19.49 59.93 -38.32
CA GLY A 181 -20.79 59.45 -38.80
C GLY A 181 -20.75 58.96 -40.25
N GLY A 182 -21.29 57.76 -40.51
CA GLY A 182 -21.37 57.17 -41.86
C GLY A 182 -20.41 56.00 -42.14
N MET A 183 -19.52 55.65 -41.20
CA MET A 183 -18.56 54.55 -41.38
C MET A 183 -19.24 53.17 -41.46
N LEU A 184 -20.29 52.92 -40.67
CA LEU A 184 -20.98 51.61 -40.67
C LEU A 184 -21.64 51.28 -42.04
N PRO A 185 -22.39 52.19 -42.70
CA PRO A 185 -22.84 52.01 -44.08
C PRO A 185 -21.72 51.78 -45.11
N GLU A 186 -20.54 52.37 -44.90
CA GLU A 186 -19.38 52.23 -45.79
C GLU A 186 -18.70 50.86 -45.63
N LEU A 187 -18.59 50.34 -44.40
CA LEU A 187 -18.09 48.98 -44.14
C LEU A 187 -18.96 47.92 -44.83
N ARG A 188 -20.28 48.11 -44.87
CA ARG A 188 -21.22 47.20 -45.56
C ARG A 188 -21.03 47.13 -47.08
N ARG A 189 -20.27 48.04 -47.69
CA ARG A 189 -19.94 47.99 -49.13
C ARG A 189 -18.87 46.94 -49.45
N TYR A 190 -18.15 46.44 -48.45
CA TYR A 190 -17.06 45.48 -48.60
C TYR A 190 -17.47 44.12 -48.04
N PRO A 191 -17.94 43.19 -48.89
CA PRO A 191 -18.40 41.87 -48.43
C PRO A 191 -17.27 41.04 -47.78
N GLU A 192 -16.00 41.34 -48.06
CA GLU A 192 -14.85 40.70 -47.42
C GLU A 192 -14.83 40.91 -45.90
N LEU A 193 -15.32 42.06 -45.41
CA LEU A 193 -15.39 42.37 -43.99
C LEU A 193 -16.32 41.41 -43.23
N SER A 194 -17.41 40.96 -43.85
CA SER A 194 -18.33 39.98 -43.25
C SER A 194 -17.68 38.61 -43.02
N LYS A 195 -16.53 38.34 -43.66
CA LYS A 195 -15.76 37.12 -43.41
C LYS A 195 -14.95 37.22 -42.12
N LEU A 196 -14.42 38.40 -41.78
CA LEU A 196 -13.56 38.64 -40.61
C LEU A 196 -14.33 39.14 -39.38
N LEU A 197 -15.36 39.96 -39.60
CA LEU A 197 -16.21 40.56 -38.59
C LEU A 197 -17.60 39.93 -38.59
N GLY A 198 -18.16 39.71 -37.41
CA GLY A 198 -19.57 39.43 -37.19
C GLY A 198 -20.30 40.69 -36.72
N GLU A 199 -21.54 40.87 -37.19
CA GLU A 199 -22.49 41.83 -36.66
C GLU A 199 -23.42 41.11 -35.67
N GLU A 200 -23.51 41.60 -34.45
CA GLU A 200 -24.43 41.12 -33.40
C GLU A 200 -25.36 42.26 -33.00
N GLN A 201 -26.64 41.95 -32.75
CA GLN A 201 -27.57 42.91 -32.15
C GLN A 201 -27.31 42.98 -30.66
N GLY A 202 -26.82 44.13 -30.19
CA GLY A 202 -26.61 44.41 -28.78
C GLY A 202 -27.78 45.20 -28.17
N PRO A 203 -27.76 45.40 -26.84
CA PRO A 203 -28.82 46.11 -26.12
C PRO A 203 -29.03 47.56 -26.59
N ARG A 204 -27.99 48.19 -27.14
CA ARG A 204 -27.95 49.60 -27.56
C ARG A 204 -27.63 49.79 -29.04
N GLY A 205 -27.86 48.77 -29.88
CA GLY A 205 -27.62 48.82 -31.33
C GLY A 205 -26.62 47.78 -31.84
N ILE A 206 -26.06 48.00 -33.02
CA ILE A 206 -25.20 47.02 -33.69
C ILE A 206 -23.81 46.98 -33.01
N ARG A 207 -23.35 45.76 -32.72
CA ARG A 207 -21.99 45.46 -32.22
C ARG A 207 -21.18 44.73 -33.29
N LEU A 208 -19.98 45.22 -33.59
CA LEU A 208 -19.02 44.56 -34.46
C LEU A 208 -18.02 43.75 -33.63
N ARG A 209 -17.84 42.47 -33.96
CA ARG A 209 -16.87 41.59 -33.30
C ARG A 209 -15.99 40.88 -34.31
N VAL A 210 -14.70 40.75 -34.04
CA VAL A 210 -13.84 39.83 -34.79
C VAL A 210 -14.30 38.39 -34.55
N LYS A 211 -14.56 37.63 -35.62
CA LYS A 211 -14.95 36.23 -35.50
C LYS A 211 -13.91 35.43 -34.71
N ALA A 212 -14.39 34.55 -33.82
CA ALA A 212 -13.56 33.86 -32.84
C ALA A 212 -12.36 33.12 -33.48
N GLU A 213 -12.54 32.57 -34.67
CA GLU A 213 -11.51 31.80 -35.39
C GLU A 213 -10.32 32.62 -35.88
N PHE A 214 -10.45 33.95 -36.02
CA PHE A 214 -9.42 34.87 -36.50
C PHE A 214 -8.89 35.83 -35.43
N ARG A 215 -9.48 35.81 -34.23
CA ARG A 215 -9.22 36.81 -33.19
C ARG A 215 -7.77 36.87 -32.74
N SER A 216 -7.13 35.72 -32.49
CA SER A 216 -5.73 35.65 -32.04
C SER A 216 -4.78 36.17 -33.10
N VAL A 217 -4.96 35.72 -34.34
CA VAL A 217 -4.19 36.14 -35.52
C VAL A 217 -4.33 37.65 -35.77
N LEU A 218 -5.55 38.18 -35.75
CA LEU A 218 -5.81 39.59 -35.98
C LEU A 218 -5.27 40.48 -34.86
N LYS A 219 -5.30 40.03 -33.60
CA LYS A 219 -4.72 40.78 -32.47
C LYS A 219 -3.20 40.89 -32.59
N GLU A 220 -2.53 39.81 -32.98
CA GLU A 220 -1.08 39.79 -33.23
C GLU A 220 -0.68 40.67 -34.42
N GLN A 221 -1.43 40.60 -35.52
CA GLN A 221 -1.20 41.46 -36.69
C GLN A 221 -1.54 42.94 -36.41
N ALA A 222 -2.61 43.23 -35.68
CA ALA A 222 -2.94 44.60 -35.28
C ALA A 222 -1.81 45.20 -34.45
N ALA A 223 -1.20 44.41 -33.55
CA ALA A 223 -0.08 44.84 -32.72
C ALA A 223 1.19 45.09 -33.54
N SER A 224 1.44 44.29 -34.57
CA SER A 224 2.61 44.47 -35.46
C SER A 224 2.45 45.63 -36.44
N VAL A 225 1.24 45.85 -36.98
CA VAL A 225 0.97 46.88 -38.00
C VAL A 225 0.68 48.26 -37.39
N GLN A 226 -0.14 48.34 -36.34
CA GLN A 226 -0.51 49.63 -35.71
C GLN A 226 0.40 50.01 -34.54
N GLY A 227 1.14 49.04 -33.99
CA GLY A 227 1.95 49.18 -32.78
C GLY A 227 1.11 48.98 -31.52
N GLY A 228 1.65 48.24 -30.55
CA GLY A 228 0.96 47.92 -29.28
C GLY A 228 0.48 49.16 -28.50
N GLY A 229 1.21 50.28 -28.58
CA GLY A 229 0.82 51.53 -27.93
C GLY A 229 -0.40 52.23 -28.55
N GLN A 230 -0.75 51.93 -29.80
CA GLN A 230 -1.97 52.45 -30.44
C GLN A 230 -3.20 51.62 -30.06
N LEU A 231 -3.05 50.30 -29.97
CA LEU A 231 -4.12 49.40 -29.50
C LEU A 231 -4.54 49.74 -28.06
N GLU A 232 -3.57 50.02 -27.20
CA GLU A 232 -3.83 50.41 -25.81
C GLU A 232 -4.56 51.75 -25.72
N ARG A 233 -4.21 52.72 -26.58
CA ARG A 233 -4.94 54.00 -26.66
C ARG A 233 -6.41 53.79 -27.03
N TRP A 234 -6.71 52.96 -28.04
CA TRP A 234 -8.09 52.66 -28.42
C TRP A 234 -8.89 52.01 -27.29
N ARG A 235 -8.26 51.16 -26.48
CA ARG A 235 -8.89 50.57 -25.30
C ARG A 235 -9.18 51.59 -24.20
N ILE A 236 -8.22 52.47 -23.91
CA ILE A 236 -8.40 53.55 -22.94
C ILE A 236 -9.51 54.51 -23.39
N GLU A 237 -9.53 54.88 -24.68
CA GLU A 237 -10.58 55.71 -25.28
C GLU A 237 -11.95 55.05 -25.14
N ALA A 238 -12.07 53.75 -25.42
CA ALA A 238 -13.29 52.98 -25.25
C ALA A 238 -13.74 52.91 -23.78
N ALA A 239 -12.83 52.62 -22.85
CA ALA A 239 -13.13 52.54 -21.43
C ALA A 239 -13.64 53.89 -20.87
N ASN A 240 -13.00 54.99 -21.26
CA ASN A 240 -13.41 56.34 -20.87
C ASN A 240 -14.79 56.69 -21.44
N TYR A 241 -15.04 56.34 -22.71
CA TYR A 241 -16.35 56.54 -23.34
C TYR A 241 -17.45 55.78 -22.60
N TYR A 242 -17.25 54.49 -22.31
CA TYR A 242 -18.23 53.66 -21.61
C TYR A 242 -18.48 54.15 -20.18
N THR A 243 -17.44 54.60 -19.47
CA THR A 243 -17.58 55.15 -18.12
C THR A 243 -18.39 56.46 -18.13
N LEU A 244 -18.13 57.35 -19.08
CA LEU A 244 -18.78 58.66 -19.14
C LEU A 244 -20.27 58.58 -19.52
N HIS A 245 -20.67 57.55 -20.26
CA HIS A 245 -22.05 57.34 -20.71
C HIS A 245 -22.82 56.29 -19.90
N GLY A 246 -22.19 55.65 -18.90
CA GLY A 246 -22.84 54.61 -18.06
C GLY A 246 -23.10 53.30 -18.82
N HIS A 247 -22.13 52.84 -19.63
CA HIS A 247 -22.22 51.59 -20.40
C HIS A 247 -21.49 50.47 -19.66
N TRP A 248 -21.98 50.09 -18.49
CA TRP A 248 -21.26 49.23 -17.56
C TRP A 248 -21.02 47.80 -18.07
N LEU A 249 -21.97 47.23 -18.83
CA LEU A 249 -21.80 45.90 -19.42
C LEU A 249 -20.67 45.88 -20.47
N ASP A 250 -20.62 46.87 -21.36
CA ASP A 250 -19.56 47.02 -22.36
C ASP A 250 -18.19 47.30 -21.70
N LEU A 251 -18.18 48.05 -20.59
CA LEU A 251 -16.99 48.28 -19.77
C LEU A 251 -16.49 46.99 -19.10
N ALA A 252 -17.40 46.19 -18.55
CA ALA A 252 -17.07 44.89 -17.95
C ALA A 252 -16.47 43.92 -18.98
N GLU A 253 -17.05 43.85 -20.18
CA GLU A 253 -16.51 43.03 -21.28
C GLU A 253 -15.10 43.50 -21.71
N LEU A 254 -14.85 44.81 -21.70
CA LEU A 254 -13.54 45.38 -22.00
C LEU A 254 -12.51 45.04 -20.94
N HIS A 255 -12.83 45.20 -19.65
CA HIS A 255 -11.92 44.82 -18.56
C HIS A 255 -11.64 43.32 -18.49
N ALA A 256 -12.62 42.49 -18.88
CA ALA A 256 -12.47 41.03 -18.91
C ALA A 256 -11.43 40.57 -19.96
N GLU A 257 -11.21 41.34 -21.04
CA GLU A 257 -10.15 41.05 -22.03
C GLU A 257 -8.73 41.28 -21.50
N ASP A 258 -8.59 42.12 -20.47
CA ASP A 258 -7.31 42.40 -19.80
C ASP A 258 -7.13 41.59 -18.51
N ALA A 259 -8.05 40.66 -18.22
CA ALA A 259 -8.10 39.90 -16.97
C ALA A 259 -8.11 40.78 -15.71
N ARG A 260 -8.64 42.02 -15.80
CA ARG A 260 -8.81 42.95 -14.68
C ARG A 260 -10.11 42.68 -13.93
N TRP A 261 -10.21 41.48 -13.38
CA TRP A 261 -11.45 40.97 -12.78
C TRP A 261 -12.02 41.81 -11.63
N PRO A 262 -11.24 42.46 -10.75
CA PRO A 262 -11.82 43.38 -9.75
C PRO A 262 -12.65 44.51 -10.40
N ASP A 263 -12.15 45.11 -11.49
CA ASP A 263 -12.85 46.15 -12.24
C ASP A 263 -14.08 45.56 -12.98
N VAL A 264 -13.97 44.32 -13.47
CA VAL A 264 -15.10 43.59 -14.08
C VAL A 264 -16.21 43.37 -13.06
N LEU A 265 -15.91 42.87 -11.86
CA LEU A 265 -16.90 42.60 -10.82
C LEU A 265 -17.60 43.88 -10.39
N GLN A 266 -16.86 44.99 -10.25
CA GLN A 266 -17.46 46.30 -9.96
C GLN A 266 -18.41 46.77 -11.09
N ALA A 267 -17.99 46.66 -12.35
CA ALA A 267 -18.82 47.03 -13.49
C ALA A 267 -20.04 46.11 -13.66
N VAL A 268 -19.90 44.81 -13.38
CA VAL A 268 -21.00 43.82 -13.40
C VAL A 268 -22.05 44.15 -12.34
N LYS A 269 -21.63 44.52 -11.12
CA LYS A 269 -22.56 44.94 -10.06
C LYS A 269 -23.37 46.18 -10.49
N LEU A 270 -22.69 47.19 -11.05
CA LEU A 270 -23.35 48.39 -11.56
C LEU A 270 -24.29 48.08 -12.73
N ALA A 271 -23.87 47.23 -13.68
CA ALA A 271 -24.70 46.78 -14.79
C ALA A 271 -25.95 46.02 -14.31
N SER A 272 -25.81 45.16 -13.31
CA SER A 272 -26.93 44.38 -12.75
C SER A 272 -27.98 45.25 -12.05
N ALA A 273 -27.59 46.42 -11.53
CA ALA A 273 -28.50 47.37 -10.90
C ALA A 273 -29.32 48.18 -11.93
N GLU A 274 -28.82 48.32 -13.16
CA GLU A 274 -29.49 49.04 -14.26
C GLU A 274 -30.33 48.12 -15.17
N ALA A 275 -30.03 46.82 -15.19
CA ALA A 275 -30.71 45.83 -16.04
C ALA A 275 -32.22 45.77 -15.74
N HIS A 276 -33.04 46.09 -16.74
CA HIS A 276 -34.50 45.94 -16.67
C HIS A 276 -34.89 44.61 -17.33
N GLU A 277 -35.47 43.67 -16.55
CA GLU A 277 -36.08 42.37 -16.95
C GLU A 277 -35.93 41.98 -18.44
N GLY A 278 -34.69 41.78 -18.88
CA GLY A 278 -34.33 41.58 -20.28
C GLY A 278 -33.37 40.42 -20.39
N ASP A 279 -33.84 39.33 -21.02
CA ASP A 279 -33.14 38.05 -21.11
C ASP A 279 -31.71 38.16 -21.67
N GLN A 280 -31.47 39.10 -22.61
CA GLN A 280 -30.17 39.26 -23.28
C GLN A 280 -29.06 39.85 -22.41
N GLU A 281 -29.37 40.79 -21.51
CA GLU A 281 -28.36 41.41 -20.63
C GLU A 281 -27.95 40.44 -19.52
N GLU A 282 -28.91 39.70 -18.94
CA GLU A 282 -28.63 38.66 -17.94
C GLU A 282 -27.74 37.54 -18.51
N HIS A 283 -27.99 37.09 -19.75
CA HIS A 283 -27.13 36.12 -20.44
C HIS A 283 -25.71 36.66 -20.65
N ALA A 284 -25.53 37.96 -20.90
CA ALA A 284 -24.21 38.56 -21.05
C ALA A 284 -23.47 38.63 -19.70
N LEU A 285 -24.15 39.01 -18.62
CA LEU A 285 -23.61 39.03 -17.26
C LEU A 285 -23.22 37.61 -16.79
N LEU A 286 -24.07 36.60 -17.05
CA LEU A 286 -23.78 35.21 -16.73
C LEU A 286 -22.52 34.71 -17.44
N ARG A 287 -22.38 35.01 -18.75
CA ARG A 287 -21.18 34.65 -19.52
C ARG A 287 -19.91 35.32 -18.99
N LEU A 288 -20.01 36.56 -18.49
CA LEU A 288 -18.87 37.27 -17.92
C LEU A 288 -18.45 36.69 -16.58
N LEU A 289 -19.40 36.48 -15.67
CA LEU A 289 -19.14 35.91 -14.35
C LEU A 289 -18.62 34.47 -14.46
N HIS A 290 -19.12 33.68 -15.41
CA HIS A 290 -18.61 32.33 -15.68
C HIS A 290 -17.14 32.31 -16.10
N ARG A 291 -16.66 33.36 -16.78
CA ARG A 291 -15.24 33.48 -17.20
C ARG A 291 -14.33 33.95 -16.05
N CYS A 292 -14.89 34.43 -14.95
CA CYS A 292 -14.13 34.96 -13.82
C CYS A 292 -13.36 33.82 -13.11
N PRO A 293 -12.08 33.99 -12.76
CA PRO A 293 -11.33 33.03 -11.97
C PRO A 293 -12.05 32.72 -10.66
N SER A 294 -12.13 31.43 -10.31
CA SER A 294 -12.87 30.96 -9.13
C SER A 294 -12.50 31.74 -7.88
N VAL A 295 -11.21 31.90 -7.59
CA VAL A 295 -10.68 32.62 -6.40
C VAL A 295 -11.18 34.07 -6.30
N GLN A 296 -11.39 34.75 -7.43
CA GLN A 296 -11.85 36.15 -7.43
C GLN A 296 -13.37 36.24 -7.32
N LEU A 297 -14.09 35.29 -7.90
CA LEU A 297 -15.55 35.20 -7.79
C LEU A 297 -15.97 34.74 -6.39
N THR A 298 -15.29 33.76 -5.79
CA THR A 298 -15.53 33.28 -4.42
C THR A 298 -15.13 34.33 -3.38
N GLY A 299 -14.12 35.15 -3.68
CA GLY A 299 -13.69 36.26 -2.83
C GLY A 299 -14.64 37.46 -2.77
N ASP A 300 -15.59 37.58 -3.70
CA ASP A 300 -16.59 38.66 -3.73
C ASP A 300 -18.02 38.10 -3.58
N HIS A 301 -18.54 38.15 -2.36
CA HIS A 301 -19.81 37.53 -1.99
C HIS A 301 -21.00 38.00 -2.83
N GLU A 302 -21.14 39.30 -3.06
CA GLU A 302 -22.25 39.84 -3.86
C GLU A 302 -22.18 39.37 -5.31
N ALA A 303 -20.97 39.19 -5.86
CA ALA A 303 -20.79 38.67 -7.21
C ALA A 303 -21.12 37.18 -7.30
N LEU A 304 -20.75 36.38 -6.29
CA LEU A 304 -21.12 34.98 -6.19
C LEU A 304 -22.64 34.81 -6.09
N GLU A 305 -23.32 35.59 -5.24
CA GLU A 305 -24.78 35.56 -5.11
C GLU A 305 -25.48 35.90 -6.44
N LEU A 306 -25.01 36.95 -7.12
CA LEU A 306 -25.52 37.33 -8.44
C LEU A 306 -25.30 36.21 -9.47
N TYR A 307 -24.12 35.58 -9.48
CA TYR A 307 -23.80 34.48 -10.39
C TYR A 307 -24.71 33.27 -10.16
N ILE A 308 -24.91 32.85 -8.91
CA ILE A 308 -25.80 31.74 -8.57
C ILE A 308 -27.25 32.06 -8.92
N ALA A 309 -27.71 33.28 -8.66
CA ALA A 309 -29.05 33.72 -9.05
C ALA A 309 -29.26 33.66 -10.58
N LEU A 310 -28.25 34.03 -11.37
CA LEU A 310 -28.28 33.92 -12.83
C LEU A 310 -28.24 32.44 -13.28
N CYS A 311 -27.41 31.60 -12.68
CA CYS A 311 -27.37 30.14 -12.94
C CYS A 311 -28.67 29.43 -12.56
N MET A 312 -29.44 29.97 -11.61
CA MET A 312 -30.76 29.47 -11.27
C MET A 312 -31.81 29.88 -12.31
N ARG A 313 -31.72 31.08 -12.89
CA ARG A 313 -32.72 31.59 -13.85
C ARG A 313 -32.49 31.06 -15.27
N HIS A 314 -31.24 30.90 -15.65
CA HIS A 314 -30.80 30.40 -16.96
C HIS A 314 -30.36 28.95 -16.81
N ASP A 315 -30.51 28.10 -17.84
CA ASP A 315 -30.22 26.65 -17.79
C ASP A 315 -28.72 26.32 -17.62
N ALA A 316 -28.15 26.69 -16.48
CA ALA A 316 -26.73 26.68 -16.16
C ALA A 316 -26.50 26.18 -14.72
N ALA A 317 -27.36 25.27 -14.25
CA ALA A 317 -27.35 24.78 -12.88
C ALA A 317 -26.04 24.06 -12.51
N GLU A 318 -25.44 23.33 -13.45
CA GLU A 318 -24.15 22.65 -13.27
C GLU A 318 -23.01 23.64 -12.96
N LEU A 319 -22.99 24.77 -13.67
CA LEU A 319 -21.95 25.78 -13.55
C LEU A 319 -22.05 26.55 -12.22
N GLY A 320 -23.28 26.77 -11.76
CA GLY A 320 -23.53 27.33 -10.43
C GLY A 320 -23.08 26.38 -9.33
N LEU A 321 -23.35 25.07 -9.48
CA LEU A 321 -23.02 24.06 -8.47
C LEU A 321 -21.50 23.94 -8.29
N GLN A 322 -20.74 23.91 -9.38
CA GLN A 322 -19.28 23.87 -9.35
C GLN A 322 -18.67 25.09 -8.64
N ALA A 323 -19.21 26.28 -8.88
CA ALA A 323 -18.73 27.50 -8.23
C ALA A 323 -19.01 27.48 -6.71
N LEU A 324 -20.16 26.95 -6.29
CA LEU A 324 -20.47 26.75 -4.86
C LEU A 324 -19.57 25.71 -4.21
N GLU A 325 -19.32 24.57 -4.87
CA GLU A 325 -18.43 23.53 -4.36
C GLU A 325 -16.99 24.06 -4.17
N ALA A 326 -16.50 24.87 -5.11
CA ALA A 326 -15.22 25.57 -4.98
C ALA A 326 -15.21 26.55 -3.78
N ALA A 327 -16.27 27.35 -3.62
CA ALA A 327 -16.41 28.27 -2.50
C ALA A 327 -16.41 27.55 -1.14
N ILE A 328 -17.15 26.42 -1.04
CA ILE A 328 -17.24 25.59 0.16
C ILE A 328 -15.88 24.97 0.53
N HIS A 329 -15.05 24.63 -0.47
CA HIS A 329 -13.72 24.05 -0.25
C HIS A 329 -12.64 25.08 0.12
N GLU A 330 -12.73 26.31 -0.37
CA GLU A 330 -11.74 27.37 -0.14
C GLU A 330 -11.94 28.12 1.20
N GLU A 331 -13.16 28.16 1.74
CA GLU A 331 -13.47 28.92 2.96
C GLU A 331 -13.04 28.15 4.24
N ALA A 332 -11.91 28.53 4.82
CA ALA A 332 -11.33 27.93 6.03
C ALA A 332 -11.39 28.83 7.28
N ASP A 333 -12.27 29.84 7.31
CA ASP A 333 -12.35 30.81 8.41
C ASP A 333 -13.67 30.77 9.19
N GLU A 334 -13.60 31.10 10.49
CA GLU A 334 -14.59 30.78 11.55
C GLU A 334 -15.93 31.56 11.52
N ASP A 335 -16.24 32.34 10.47
CA ASP A 335 -17.33 33.32 10.53
C ASP A 335 -18.63 32.93 9.80
N LYS A 336 -19.58 32.44 10.61
CA LYS A 336 -21.05 32.36 10.49
C LYS A 336 -21.69 31.17 9.74
N PRO A 337 -22.19 30.14 10.47
CA PRO A 337 -22.96 29.00 9.92
C PRO A 337 -24.17 29.34 9.05
N LYS A 338 -24.68 30.58 9.11
CA LYS A 338 -25.79 31.04 8.25
C LYS A 338 -25.39 31.15 6.77
N ARG A 339 -24.15 31.52 6.46
CA ARG A 339 -23.68 31.64 5.06
C ARG A 339 -23.50 30.26 4.44
N LEU A 340 -22.85 29.36 5.18
CA LEU A 340 -22.67 27.98 4.76
C LEU A 340 -24.01 27.25 4.57
N ALA A 341 -25.00 27.52 5.42
CA ALA A 341 -26.36 27.01 5.25
C ALA A 341 -26.99 27.52 3.93
N ALA A 342 -26.89 28.82 3.63
CA ALA A 342 -27.40 29.38 2.37
C ALA A 342 -26.70 28.78 1.13
N TRP A 343 -25.40 28.52 1.20
CA TRP A 343 -24.66 27.89 0.11
C TRP A 343 -25.08 26.44 -0.12
N TYR A 344 -25.28 25.67 0.96
CA TYR A 344 -25.80 24.32 0.85
C TYR A 344 -27.25 24.28 0.37
N GLU A 345 -28.08 25.25 0.73
CA GLU A 345 -29.44 25.40 0.18
C GLU A 345 -29.40 25.66 -1.34
N TRP A 346 -28.57 26.58 -1.80
CA TRP A 346 -28.39 26.83 -3.23
C TRP A 346 -27.82 25.62 -3.97
N ALA A 347 -26.84 24.92 -3.40
CA ALA A 347 -26.28 23.70 -3.97
C ALA A 347 -27.33 22.59 -4.08
N ALA A 348 -28.21 22.46 -3.08
CA ALA A 348 -29.30 21.49 -3.09
C ALA A 348 -30.35 21.81 -4.17
N GLU A 349 -30.70 23.08 -4.33
CA GLU A 349 -31.67 23.52 -5.35
C GLU A 349 -31.10 23.36 -6.79
N LEU A 350 -29.82 23.71 -7.01
CA LEU A 350 -29.13 23.45 -8.29
C LEU A 350 -29.04 21.96 -8.60
N SER A 351 -28.68 21.14 -7.60
CA SER A 351 -28.63 19.68 -7.73
C SER A 351 -30.01 19.08 -8.05
N GLY A 352 -31.07 19.68 -7.50
CA GLY A 352 -32.45 19.32 -7.80
C GLY A 352 -32.85 19.59 -9.24
N LYS A 353 -32.45 20.74 -9.79
CA LYS A 353 -32.66 21.08 -11.22
C LYS A 353 -31.92 20.14 -12.17
N LEU A 354 -30.80 19.58 -11.74
CA LEU A 354 -30.00 18.60 -12.49
C LEU A 354 -30.52 17.15 -12.36
N GLU A 355 -31.68 16.94 -11.73
CA GLU A 355 -32.25 15.61 -11.42
C GLU A 355 -31.32 14.72 -10.57
N ARG A 356 -30.32 15.31 -9.88
CA ARG A 356 -29.39 14.62 -8.99
C ARG A 356 -29.97 14.51 -7.58
N HIS A 357 -31.08 13.80 -7.47
CA HIS A 357 -31.88 13.74 -6.24
C HIS A 357 -31.09 13.28 -4.99
N GLN A 358 -30.12 12.40 -5.16
CA GLN A 358 -29.29 11.94 -4.04
C GLN A 358 -28.31 13.02 -3.57
N GLN A 359 -27.65 13.72 -4.49
CA GLN A 359 -26.75 14.82 -4.18
C GLN A 359 -27.52 16.03 -3.62
N ALA A 360 -28.71 16.31 -4.17
CA ALA A 360 -29.62 17.32 -3.63
C ALA A 360 -30.03 17.01 -2.18
N LEU A 361 -30.30 15.75 -1.87
CA LEU A 361 -30.63 15.31 -0.50
C LEU A 361 -29.44 15.45 0.45
N GLU A 362 -28.23 15.15 -0.01
CA GLU A 362 -26.99 15.32 0.76
C GLU A 362 -26.73 16.80 1.08
N TYR A 363 -26.86 17.70 0.10
CA TYR A 363 -26.73 19.13 0.34
C TYR A 363 -27.86 19.69 1.21
N TRP A 364 -29.09 19.18 1.09
CA TRP A 364 -30.17 19.50 2.04
C TRP A 364 -29.83 19.10 3.47
N GLN A 365 -29.26 17.91 3.68
CA GLN A 365 -28.84 17.45 5.00
C GLN A 365 -27.67 18.28 5.56
N LEU A 366 -26.75 18.72 4.71
CA LEU A 366 -25.65 19.60 5.08
C LEU A 366 -26.14 21.02 5.40
N ALA A 367 -27.12 21.52 4.65
CA ALA A 367 -27.83 22.77 4.94
C ALA A 367 -28.55 22.70 6.29
N GLU A 368 -29.30 21.63 6.56
CA GLU A 368 -29.97 21.40 7.85
C GLU A 368 -28.98 21.23 9.02
N ALA A 369 -27.85 20.57 8.78
CA ALA A 369 -26.77 20.42 9.75
C ALA A 369 -26.09 21.76 10.05
N ALA A 370 -25.87 22.60 9.03
CA ALA A 370 -25.35 23.96 9.18
C ALA A 370 -26.38 24.92 9.81
N ALA A 371 -27.67 24.72 9.54
CA ALA A 371 -28.80 25.50 10.06
C ALA A 371 -29.24 25.09 11.48
N GLY A 372 -28.75 23.96 12.00
CA GLY A 372 -28.91 23.57 13.40
C GLY A 372 -30.25 22.91 13.76
N SER A 373 -30.95 22.24 12.83
CA SER A 373 -32.21 21.54 13.14
C SER A 373 -32.26 20.07 12.67
N THR A 374 -31.91 19.18 13.61
CA THR A 374 -32.50 17.84 13.88
C THR A 374 -33.06 16.96 12.75
N SER A 375 -32.30 15.90 12.41
CA SER A 375 -32.80 14.51 12.32
C SER A 375 -31.66 13.51 12.58
N ALA A 376 -31.23 13.44 13.85
CA ALA A 376 -30.01 12.76 14.26
C ALA A 376 -30.17 11.25 14.60
N ALA A 377 -31.39 10.72 14.73
CA ALA A 377 -31.57 9.45 15.45
C ALA A 377 -31.15 8.16 14.70
N GLN A 378 -31.09 8.13 13.37
CA GLN A 378 -30.75 6.89 12.61
C GLN A 378 -29.36 6.90 11.98
N SER A 379 -28.80 8.08 11.71
CA SER A 379 -27.42 8.26 11.28
C SER A 379 -26.46 8.30 12.48
N GLU A 380 -26.88 8.84 13.64
CA GLU A 380 -26.04 8.82 14.84
C GLU A 380 -25.76 7.40 15.30
N GLU A 381 -26.65 6.40 15.21
CA GLU A 381 -26.28 5.08 15.75
C GLU A 381 -25.18 4.39 14.91
N ARG A 382 -25.19 4.55 13.58
CA ARG A 382 -24.12 4.05 12.70
C ARG A 382 -22.87 4.90 12.72
N VAL A 383 -23.00 6.23 12.70
CA VAL A 383 -21.88 7.17 12.74
C VAL A 383 -21.29 7.24 14.14
N TYR A 384 -22.06 7.07 15.21
CA TYR A 384 -21.58 6.89 16.59
C TYR A 384 -20.94 5.52 16.77
N GLU A 385 -21.43 4.43 16.16
CA GLU A 385 -20.69 3.16 16.22
C GLU A 385 -19.38 3.21 15.43
N LEU A 386 -19.37 3.78 14.23
CA LEU A 386 -18.16 3.98 13.41
C LEU A 386 -17.19 4.97 14.07
N ALA A 387 -17.68 6.11 14.55
CA ALA A 387 -16.88 7.08 15.30
C ALA A 387 -16.49 6.58 16.69
N ARG A 388 -17.26 5.70 17.35
CA ARG A 388 -16.85 5.04 18.59
C ARG A 388 -15.80 3.97 18.31
N GLN A 389 -15.85 3.26 17.19
CA GLN A 389 -14.80 2.34 16.76
C GLN A 389 -13.51 3.10 16.36
N GLU A 390 -13.63 4.18 15.58
CA GLU A 390 -12.49 5.02 15.19
C GLU A 390 -11.92 5.82 16.35
N ARG A 391 -12.76 6.35 17.25
CA ARG A 391 -12.34 7.09 18.45
C ARG A 391 -11.87 6.15 19.56
N ALA A 392 -12.35 4.91 19.64
CA ALA A 392 -11.75 3.87 20.50
C ALA A 392 -10.40 3.42 19.93
N GLY A 393 -10.27 3.29 18.61
CA GLY A 393 -9.01 3.00 17.92
C GLY A 393 -7.99 4.15 18.01
N ARG A 394 -8.42 5.41 17.85
CA ARG A 394 -7.59 6.61 18.02
C ARG A 394 -7.30 6.89 19.49
N LYS A 395 -8.21 6.66 20.43
CA LYS A 395 -7.91 6.75 21.88
C LYS A 395 -7.04 5.60 22.36
N SER A 396 -7.16 4.39 21.81
CA SER A 396 -6.24 3.30 22.14
C SER A 396 -4.87 3.51 21.50
N ARG A 397 -4.78 3.98 20.25
CA ARG A 397 -3.53 4.40 19.60
C ARG A 397 -2.90 5.59 20.31
N ALA A 398 -3.64 6.63 20.65
CA ALA A 398 -3.13 7.78 21.40
C ALA A 398 -2.78 7.44 22.85
N ARG A 399 -3.49 6.50 23.50
CA ARG A 399 -3.10 5.97 24.83
C ARG A 399 -1.92 5.03 24.74
N ALA A 400 -1.79 4.23 23.68
CA ALA A 400 -0.65 3.36 23.43
C ALA A 400 0.58 4.17 23.04
N GLU A 401 0.44 5.25 22.26
CA GLU A 401 1.48 6.22 21.96
C GLU A 401 1.83 7.06 23.18
N ARG A 402 0.88 7.47 24.04
CA ARG A 402 1.19 8.14 25.31
C ARG A 402 1.82 7.19 26.33
N ALA A 403 1.41 5.92 26.38
CA ALA A 403 2.03 4.89 27.20
C ALA A 403 3.42 4.52 26.67
N ALA A 404 3.60 4.44 25.35
CA ALA A 404 4.89 4.26 24.70
C ALA A 404 5.79 5.49 24.85
N ARG A 405 5.26 6.71 24.92
CA ARG A 405 6.02 7.92 25.28
C ARG A 405 6.36 7.98 26.77
N LEU A 406 5.53 7.41 27.65
CA LEU A 406 5.84 7.26 29.08
C LEU A 406 6.91 6.18 29.33
N LEU A 407 6.93 5.11 28.53
CA LEU A 407 7.92 4.03 28.59
C LEU A 407 9.14 4.22 27.65
N GLY A 408 9.09 5.19 26.73
CA GLY A 408 10.09 5.42 25.67
C GLY A 408 10.85 6.73 25.82
N GLY A 409 11.08 7.17 27.06
CA GLY A 409 11.86 8.37 27.37
C GLY A 409 13.33 8.09 27.63
N GLN A 410 14.19 9.11 27.54
CA GLN A 410 15.58 9.06 28.07
C GLN A 410 15.66 8.51 29.50
N TRP A 411 14.60 8.66 30.29
CA TRP A 411 14.51 8.14 31.66
C TRP A 411 14.39 6.63 31.75
N THR A 412 13.62 5.96 30.88
CA THR A 412 13.53 4.49 30.92
C THR A 412 14.82 3.84 30.45
N SER A 413 15.51 4.48 29.50
CA SER A 413 16.84 4.05 29.07
C SER A 413 17.92 4.29 30.11
N LEU A 414 17.88 5.41 30.83
CA LEU A 414 18.75 5.65 31.97
C LEU A 414 18.48 4.64 33.10
N LEU A 415 17.20 4.38 33.43
CA LEU A 415 16.81 3.44 34.47
C LEU A 415 17.22 2.00 34.13
N SER A 416 17.12 1.57 32.88
CA SER A 416 17.54 0.23 32.48
C SER A 416 19.06 0.07 32.49
N LEU A 417 19.82 1.10 32.09
CA LEU A 417 21.28 1.10 32.22
C LEU A 417 21.70 1.06 33.69
N LEU A 418 21.08 1.86 34.55
CA LEU A 418 21.31 1.83 35.99
C LEU A 418 20.91 0.48 36.60
N GLY A 419 19.79 -0.11 36.16
CA GLY A 419 19.36 -1.44 36.58
C GLY A 419 20.33 -2.54 36.17
N ALA A 420 20.84 -2.49 34.93
CA ALA A 420 21.84 -3.42 34.43
C ALA A 420 23.16 -3.33 35.22
N VAL A 421 23.66 -2.12 35.45
CA VAL A 421 24.85 -1.90 36.30
C VAL A 421 24.59 -2.35 37.74
N PHE A 422 23.40 -2.06 38.28
CA PHE A 422 23.00 -2.49 39.61
C PHE A 422 22.99 -4.03 39.73
N CYS A 423 22.49 -4.78 38.74
CA CYS A 423 22.54 -6.25 38.76
C CYS A 423 23.97 -6.80 38.84
N ILE A 424 24.91 -6.22 38.09
CA ILE A 424 26.32 -6.63 38.09
C ILE A 424 27.01 -6.27 39.41
N VAL A 425 26.75 -5.06 39.93
CA VAL A 425 27.32 -4.62 41.22
C VAL A 425 26.74 -5.42 42.37
N LEU A 426 25.42 -5.64 42.37
CA LEU A 426 24.74 -6.43 43.39
C LEU A 426 25.26 -7.86 43.42
N SER A 427 25.42 -8.52 42.27
CA SER A 427 25.92 -9.90 42.22
C SER A 427 27.37 -10.03 42.70
N ALA A 428 28.19 -8.98 42.58
CA ALA A 428 29.54 -8.95 43.12
C ALA A 428 29.62 -8.72 44.64
N LEU A 429 28.57 -8.14 45.24
CA LEU A 429 28.48 -7.77 46.65
C LEU A 429 27.71 -8.79 47.50
N VAL A 430 26.76 -9.51 46.90
CA VAL A 430 25.95 -10.52 47.59
C VAL A 430 26.83 -11.74 47.93
N PRO A 431 26.78 -12.26 49.18
CA PRO A 431 27.49 -13.48 49.55
C PRO A 431 26.99 -14.69 48.76
N GLU A 432 27.78 -15.76 48.69
CA GLU A 432 27.45 -16.97 47.94
C GLU A 432 26.09 -17.56 48.37
N VAL A 433 25.18 -17.80 47.40
CA VAL A 433 23.82 -18.30 47.63
C VAL A 433 23.57 -19.55 46.80
N GLY A 434 22.88 -20.55 47.37
CA GLY A 434 22.32 -21.66 46.60
C GLY A 434 23.36 -22.57 45.93
N GLY A 435 24.58 -22.64 46.47
CA GLY A 435 25.68 -23.44 45.90
C GLY A 435 26.42 -22.78 44.73
N LEU A 436 26.13 -21.51 44.42
CA LEU A 436 26.82 -20.75 43.38
C LEU A 436 28.13 -20.15 43.89
N SER A 437 29.21 -20.32 43.13
CA SER A 437 30.48 -19.63 43.36
C SER A 437 30.34 -18.13 43.16
N ARG A 438 31.26 -17.33 43.73
CA ARG A 438 31.28 -15.88 43.51
C ARG A 438 31.38 -15.51 42.02
N GLU A 439 32.17 -16.26 41.25
CA GLU A 439 32.31 -16.08 39.80
C GLU A 439 31.00 -16.40 39.08
N GLY A 440 30.31 -17.47 39.48
CA GLY A 440 28.99 -17.84 38.96
C GLY A 440 27.92 -16.79 39.27
N MET A 441 27.95 -16.18 40.45
CA MET A 441 27.05 -15.07 40.82
C MET A 441 27.26 -13.86 39.91
N ILE A 442 28.51 -13.44 39.67
CA ILE A 442 28.83 -12.32 38.78
C ILE A 442 28.38 -12.62 37.35
N PHE A 443 28.63 -13.84 36.87
CA PHE A 443 28.19 -14.30 35.54
C PHE A 443 26.67 -14.21 35.37
N ILE A 444 25.89 -14.66 36.36
CA ILE A 444 24.43 -14.52 36.37
C ILE A 444 24.02 -13.05 36.40
N GLY A 445 24.70 -12.21 37.19
CA GLY A 445 24.44 -10.77 37.23
C GLY A 445 24.63 -10.08 35.88
N ILE A 446 25.64 -10.47 35.11
CA ILE A 446 25.86 -10.02 33.73
C ILE A 446 24.73 -10.51 32.81
N GLY A 447 24.30 -11.76 32.95
CA GLY A 447 23.15 -12.30 32.22
C GLY A 447 21.84 -11.57 32.52
N LEU A 448 21.55 -11.29 33.79
CA LEU A 448 20.37 -10.53 34.21
C LEU A 448 20.41 -9.08 33.69
N ALA A 449 21.60 -8.46 33.72
CA ALA A 449 21.81 -7.15 33.11
C ALA A 449 21.51 -7.17 31.60
N ALA A 450 21.96 -8.21 30.89
CA ALA A 450 21.65 -8.38 29.47
C ALA A 450 20.15 -8.57 29.22
N VAL A 451 19.45 -9.37 30.05
CA VAL A 451 17.99 -9.54 29.96
C VAL A 451 17.26 -8.21 30.15
N ILE A 452 17.67 -7.38 31.11
CA ILE A 452 17.09 -6.03 31.29
C ILE A 452 17.29 -5.18 30.03
N LEU A 453 18.49 -5.22 29.44
CA LEU A 453 18.78 -4.45 28.23
C LEU A 453 18.00 -4.95 27.01
N TRP A 454 17.82 -6.27 26.85
CA TRP A 454 17.01 -6.87 25.78
C TRP A 454 15.51 -6.55 25.95
N ILE A 455 14.99 -6.55 27.18
CA ILE A 455 13.59 -6.19 27.46
C ILE A 455 13.29 -4.76 27.02
N VAL A 456 14.22 -3.82 27.28
CA VAL A 456 14.00 -2.40 26.94
C VAL A 456 14.42 -2.09 25.49
N GLY A 457 15.29 -2.89 24.89
CA GLY A 457 15.62 -2.83 23.46
C GLY A 457 16.38 -1.56 23.04
N ILE A 458 17.16 -0.95 23.95
CA ILE A 458 17.91 0.30 23.68
C ILE A 458 19.20 0.03 22.92
N ILE A 459 19.83 -1.10 23.23
CA ILE A 459 21.09 -1.54 22.63
C ILE A 459 20.78 -2.79 21.80
N PRO A 460 21.25 -2.89 20.55
CA PRO A 460 21.04 -4.07 19.73
C PRO A 460 21.53 -5.35 20.42
N ASP A 461 20.76 -6.44 20.30
CA ASP A 461 20.96 -7.68 21.05
C ASP A 461 22.38 -8.25 20.93
N TYR A 462 22.96 -8.19 19.73
CA TYR A 462 24.32 -8.65 19.43
C TYR A 462 25.41 -7.80 20.09
N ILE A 463 25.18 -6.49 20.30
CA ILE A 463 26.12 -5.62 21.01
C ILE A 463 26.09 -5.94 22.51
N VAL A 464 24.89 -6.16 23.07
CA VAL A 464 24.74 -6.60 24.46
C VAL A 464 25.47 -7.94 24.66
N ALA A 465 25.27 -8.90 23.78
CA ALA A 465 25.92 -10.20 23.83
C ALA A 465 27.46 -10.12 23.73
N LEU A 466 27.99 -9.36 22.76
CA LEU A 466 29.44 -9.13 22.68
C LEU A 466 29.99 -8.40 23.92
N GLY A 467 29.19 -7.50 24.50
CA GLY A 467 29.47 -6.87 25.79
C GLY A 467 29.56 -7.87 26.94
N MET A 468 28.71 -8.90 26.97
CA MET A 468 28.78 -9.98 27.95
C MET A 468 30.10 -10.75 27.83
N VAL A 469 30.48 -11.18 26.62
CA VAL A 469 31.76 -11.86 26.37
C VAL A 469 32.94 -11.00 26.81
N MET A 470 32.91 -9.71 26.46
CA MET A 470 33.93 -8.76 26.87
C MET A 470 34.03 -8.68 28.40
N LEU A 471 32.90 -8.57 29.11
CA LEU A 471 32.89 -8.52 30.57
C LEU A 471 33.37 -9.82 31.21
N TRP A 472 32.96 -10.99 30.69
CA TRP A 472 33.41 -12.29 31.18
C TRP A 472 34.93 -12.43 31.13
N VAL A 473 35.54 -12.02 30.01
CA VAL A 473 36.99 -12.09 29.82
C VAL A 473 37.73 -11.03 30.62
N LEU A 474 37.25 -9.77 30.63
CA LEU A 474 37.92 -8.67 31.34
C LEU A 474 37.90 -8.83 32.86
N ILE A 475 36.81 -9.37 33.41
CA ILE A 475 36.69 -9.64 34.85
C ILE A 475 37.46 -10.92 35.23
N GLY A 476 37.82 -11.76 34.24
CA GLY A 476 38.54 -13.02 34.46
C GLY A 476 37.64 -14.17 34.89
N LEU A 477 36.36 -14.16 34.53
CA LEU A 477 35.40 -15.22 34.85
C LEU A 477 35.65 -16.50 34.05
N VAL A 478 36.01 -16.36 32.76
CA VAL A 478 36.29 -17.47 31.84
C VAL A 478 37.40 -17.08 30.87
N GLU A 479 38.14 -18.06 30.36
CA GLU A 479 39.20 -17.82 29.38
C GLU A 479 38.63 -17.37 28.01
N PRO A 480 39.36 -16.58 27.21
CA PRO A 480 38.90 -16.16 25.88
C PRO A 480 38.47 -17.32 24.96
N LYS A 481 39.14 -18.47 25.08
CA LYS A 481 38.82 -19.68 24.31
C LYS A 481 37.43 -20.23 24.65
N GLU A 482 37.02 -20.13 25.91
CA GLU A 482 35.72 -20.60 26.42
C GLU A 482 34.65 -19.57 26.08
N ALA A 483 34.94 -18.29 26.31
CA ALA A 483 34.03 -17.17 26.05
C ALA A 483 33.68 -16.98 24.56
N LEU A 484 34.52 -17.47 23.65
CA LEU A 484 34.30 -17.46 22.19
C LEU A 484 34.03 -18.85 21.60
N SER A 485 33.87 -19.88 22.43
CA SER A 485 33.75 -21.28 21.99
C SER A 485 32.57 -21.51 21.03
N GLY A 486 31.48 -20.76 21.21
CA GLY A 486 30.29 -20.84 20.37
C GLY A 486 30.50 -20.44 18.91
N PHE A 487 31.45 -19.54 18.61
CA PHE A 487 31.81 -19.15 17.24
C PHE A 487 32.57 -20.25 16.48
N ALA A 488 33.18 -21.20 17.21
CA ALA A 488 33.85 -22.35 16.62
C ALA A 488 32.94 -23.59 16.55
N SER A 489 31.66 -23.47 16.98
CA SER A 489 30.75 -24.62 17.01
C SER A 489 30.30 -25.04 15.59
N PRO A 490 30.15 -26.36 15.33
CA PRO A 490 29.53 -26.84 14.10
C PRO A 490 28.13 -26.27 13.89
N THR A 491 27.36 -26.04 14.97
CA THR A 491 26.02 -25.44 14.88
C THR A 491 26.05 -23.99 14.40
N TRP A 492 27.05 -23.19 14.80
CA TRP A 492 27.20 -21.84 14.28
C TRP A 492 27.50 -21.82 12.77
N LEU A 493 28.34 -22.75 12.30
CA LEU A 493 28.58 -22.95 10.86
C LEU A 493 27.33 -23.44 10.12
N TYR A 494 26.61 -24.40 10.71
CA TYR A 494 25.33 -24.89 10.22
C TYR A 494 24.38 -23.71 9.98
N MET A 495 24.35 -22.76 10.92
CA MET A 495 23.49 -21.59 10.84
C MET A 495 23.82 -20.67 9.65
N ILE A 496 25.08 -20.45 9.35
CA ILE A 496 25.49 -19.68 8.17
C ILE A 496 24.99 -20.36 6.90
N PHE A 497 25.22 -21.67 6.77
CA PHE A 497 24.91 -22.40 5.55
C PHE A 497 23.41 -22.57 5.32
N ILE A 498 22.65 -22.85 6.37
CA ILE A 498 21.19 -23.02 6.30
C ILE A 498 20.50 -21.68 5.95
N MET A 499 20.98 -20.55 6.50
CA MET A 499 20.49 -19.22 6.13
C MET A 499 20.89 -18.83 4.70
N GLY A 500 22.09 -19.22 4.26
CA GLY A 500 22.51 -19.04 2.86
C GLY A 500 21.65 -19.83 1.87
N LEU A 501 21.29 -21.08 2.19
CA LEU A 501 20.32 -21.85 1.40
C LEU A 501 18.95 -21.14 1.36
N SER A 502 18.46 -20.65 2.51
CA SER A 502 17.21 -19.89 2.59
C SER A 502 17.22 -18.65 1.68
N ALA A 503 18.31 -17.89 1.69
CA ALA A 503 18.49 -16.71 0.85
C ALA A 503 18.44 -17.07 -0.65
N ALA A 504 19.11 -18.15 -1.05
CA ALA A 504 19.10 -18.63 -2.43
C ALA A 504 17.70 -19.07 -2.88
N ILE A 505 17.00 -19.84 -2.04
CA ILE A 505 15.63 -20.29 -2.32
C ILE A 505 14.70 -19.09 -2.48
N THR A 506 14.73 -18.14 -1.55
CA THR A 506 13.86 -16.96 -1.55
C THR A 506 14.07 -16.12 -2.81
N ARG A 507 15.32 -15.89 -3.22
CA ARG A 507 15.63 -15.10 -4.42
C ARG A 507 15.33 -15.82 -5.73
N SER A 508 15.40 -17.15 -5.75
CA SER A 508 15.18 -17.92 -6.98
C SER A 508 13.75 -17.83 -7.54
N GLY A 509 12.76 -17.42 -6.73
CA GLY A 509 11.35 -17.36 -7.15
C GLY A 509 10.65 -18.73 -7.22
N ILE A 510 11.38 -19.83 -6.98
CA ILE A 510 10.83 -21.19 -7.05
C ILE A 510 9.68 -21.41 -6.07
N LEU A 511 9.70 -20.72 -4.94
CA LEU A 511 8.69 -20.82 -3.88
C LEU A 511 7.33 -20.29 -4.32
N TYR A 512 7.34 -19.17 -5.04
CA TYR A 512 6.14 -18.59 -5.59
C TYR A 512 5.52 -19.53 -6.63
N ARG A 513 6.37 -20.09 -7.52
CA ARG A 513 5.95 -21.09 -8.51
C ARG A 513 5.38 -22.36 -7.87
N PHE A 514 6.04 -22.90 -6.84
CA PHE A 514 5.57 -24.06 -6.09
C PHE A 514 4.21 -23.80 -5.43
N SER A 515 4.04 -22.62 -4.83
CA SER A 515 2.79 -22.20 -4.20
C SER A 515 1.65 -22.12 -5.22
N LEU A 516 1.88 -21.56 -6.42
CA LEU A 516 0.87 -21.52 -7.49
C LEU A 516 0.49 -22.92 -8.00
N TYR A 517 1.47 -23.81 -8.18
CA TYR A 517 1.19 -25.20 -8.58
C TYR A 517 0.42 -25.97 -7.50
N ALA A 518 0.72 -25.74 -6.22
CA ALA A 518 -0.03 -26.30 -5.12
C ALA A 518 -1.50 -25.84 -5.22
N LEU A 519 -1.74 -24.53 -5.34
CA LEU A 519 -3.08 -23.94 -5.44
C LEU A 519 -3.89 -24.44 -6.65
N LYS A 520 -3.26 -24.63 -7.80
CA LYS A 520 -3.90 -25.18 -9.02
C LYS A 520 -4.46 -26.59 -8.81
N LYS A 521 -3.84 -27.39 -7.93
CA LYS A 521 -4.25 -28.78 -7.70
C LYS A 521 -5.51 -28.91 -6.84
N PHE A 522 -5.92 -27.82 -6.17
CA PHE A 522 -7.10 -27.81 -5.31
C PHE A 522 -8.29 -27.10 -5.98
N PRO A 523 -9.53 -27.47 -5.61
CA PRO A 523 -10.74 -26.85 -6.18
C PRO A 523 -10.76 -25.31 -6.01
N PRO A 524 -11.32 -24.55 -6.97
CA PRO A 524 -11.30 -23.08 -6.98
C PRO A 524 -12.25 -22.42 -5.95
N HIS A 525 -12.98 -23.20 -5.16
CA HIS A 525 -13.83 -22.70 -4.09
C HIS A 525 -13.05 -22.54 -2.77
N TYR A 526 -13.56 -21.71 -1.86
CA TYR A 526 -12.89 -21.35 -0.58
C TYR A 526 -12.26 -22.55 0.16
N ARG A 527 -13.03 -23.63 0.36
CA ARG A 527 -12.52 -24.82 1.08
C ARG A 527 -11.35 -25.52 0.36
N GLY A 528 -11.33 -25.51 -0.97
CA GLY A 528 -10.27 -26.13 -1.76
C GLY A 528 -9.00 -25.29 -1.65
N GLN A 529 -9.12 -23.98 -1.81
CA GLN A 529 -8.01 -23.04 -1.66
C GLN A 529 -7.44 -23.03 -0.24
N LEU A 530 -8.28 -23.14 0.79
CA LEU A 530 -7.86 -23.31 2.19
C LEU A 530 -6.97 -24.55 2.37
N TRP A 531 -7.39 -25.69 1.83
CA TRP A 531 -6.58 -26.91 1.84
C TRP A 531 -5.31 -26.77 1.00
N GLY A 532 -5.34 -26.01 -0.09
CA GLY A 532 -4.18 -25.67 -0.90
C GLY A 532 -3.12 -24.90 -0.12
N ILE A 533 -3.53 -23.89 0.65
CA ILE A 533 -2.65 -23.14 1.56
C ILE A 533 -2.08 -24.06 2.65
N ILE A 534 -2.92 -24.86 3.30
CA ILE A 534 -2.48 -25.79 4.34
C ILE A 534 -1.44 -26.76 3.79
N ALA A 535 -1.72 -27.40 2.66
CA ALA A 535 -0.80 -28.33 2.01
C ALA A 535 0.50 -27.64 1.58
N GLY A 536 0.42 -26.42 1.02
CA GLY A 536 1.57 -25.62 0.62
C GLY A 536 2.51 -25.35 1.80
N GLY A 537 1.98 -24.92 2.95
CA GLY A 537 2.77 -24.66 4.14
C GLY A 537 3.46 -25.91 4.69
N ILE A 538 2.73 -27.02 4.77
CA ILE A 538 3.26 -28.31 5.24
C ILE A 538 4.45 -28.77 4.39
N VAL A 539 4.34 -28.67 3.06
CA VAL A 539 5.43 -29.08 2.17
C VAL A 539 6.62 -28.13 2.27
N LEU A 540 6.40 -26.84 2.50
CA LEU A 540 7.46 -25.84 2.59
C LEU A 540 8.26 -25.88 3.89
N ASN A 541 7.70 -26.44 4.96
CA ASN A 541 8.39 -26.54 6.25
C ASN A 541 9.77 -27.20 6.21
N PRO A 542 9.95 -28.40 5.65
CA PRO A 542 11.27 -29.02 5.58
C PRO A 542 12.25 -28.28 4.65
N LEU A 543 11.75 -27.43 3.76
CA LEU A 543 12.50 -26.78 2.67
C LEU A 543 13.08 -25.42 3.04
N ILE A 544 12.35 -24.61 3.84
CA ILE A 544 12.75 -23.23 4.16
C ILE A 544 12.99 -23.08 5.66
N PRO A 545 14.25 -22.87 6.08
CA PRO A 545 14.64 -22.74 7.49
C PRO A 545 14.42 -21.33 8.02
N SER A 546 13.25 -20.76 7.77
CA SER A 546 12.83 -19.46 8.27
C SER A 546 11.31 -19.38 8.31
N SER A 547 10.76 -19.29 9.53
CA SER A 547 9.32 -19.13 9.75
C SER A 547 8.81 -17.83 9.14
N SER A 548 9.52 -16.71 9.37
CA SER A 548 9.15 -15.41 8.83
C SER A 548 9.20 -15.36 7.30
N ALA A 549 10.21 -15.97 6.65
CA ALA A 549 10.29 -15.99 5.19
C ALA A 549 9.15 -16.82 4.57
N LYS A 550 8.79 -17.94 5.19
CA LYS A 550 7.63 -18.74 4.76
C LYS A 550 6.33 -17.95 4.91
N VAL A 551 6.16 -17.27 6.03
CA VAL A 551 4.96 -16.47 6.32
C VAL A 551 4.83 -15.27 5.39
N SER A 552 5.92 -14.54 5.11
CA SER A 552 5.94 -13.42 4.17
C SER A 552 5.64 -13.83 2.73
N LEU A 553 5.66 -15.13 2.42
CA LEU A 553 5.25 -15.68 1.14
C LEU A 553 3.81 -16.17 1.17
N GLY A 554 3.48 -17.01 2.15
CA GLY A 554 2.17 -17.66 2.24
C GLY A 554 1.02 -16.68 2.47
N VAL A 555 1.22 -15.68 3.34
CA VAL A 555 0.15 -14.76 3.72
C VAL A 555 -0.23 -13.77 2.60
N PRO A 556 0.71 -13.16 1.86
CA PRO A 556 0.35 -12.34 0.70
C PRO A 556 -0.35 -13.15 -0.40
N ILE A 557 0.08 -14.39 -0.64
CA ILE A 557 -0.61 -15.29 -1.58
C ILE A 557 -2.05 -15.54 -1.12
N ALA A 558 -2.24 -15.83 0.17
CA ALA A 558 -3.57 -15.99 0.76
C ALA A 558 -4.44 -14.74 0.62
N ARG A 559 -3.84 -13.55 0.71
CA ARG A 559 -4.51 -12.27 0.48
C ARG A 559 -4.92 -12.09 -0.98
N THR A 560 -4.03 -12.30 -1.95
CA THR A 560 -4.37 -12.19 -3.38
C THR A 560 -5.47 -13.19 -3.78
N LEU A 561 -5.43 -14.40 -3.21
CA LEU A 561 -6.52 -15.37 -3.37
C LEU A 561 -7.82 -14.85 -2.76
N SER A 562 -7.77 -14.25 -1.57
CA SER A 562 -8.94 -13.67 -0.94
C SER A 562 -9.56 -12.54 -1.78
N GLU A 563 -8.73 -11.63 -2.31
CA GLU A 563 -9.14 -10.51 -3.16
C GLU A 563 -9.79 -11.02 -4.45
N SER A 564 -9.16 -11.97 -5.15
CA SER A 564 -9.72 -12.57 -6.37
C SER A 564 -11.07 -13.29 -6.14
N MET A 565 -11.32 -13.78 -4.93
CA MET A 565 -12.59 -14.41 -4.54
C MET A 565 -13.68 -13.40 -4.13
N GLY A 566 -13.36 -12.10 -4.12
CA GLY A 566 -14.25 -10.99 -3.79
C GLY A 566 -14.50 -10.81 -2.29
N PHE A 567 -13.59 -11.28 -1.44
CA PHE A 567 -13.70 -11.06 0.01
C PHE A 567 -13.20 -9.67 0.37
N LYS A 568 -13.98 -8.96 1.21
CA LYS A 568 -13.55 -7.69 1.82
C LYS A 568 -12.37 -7.90 2.76
N ASP A 569 -11.56 -6.87 2.93
CA ASP A 569 -10.46 -6.83 3.89
C ASP A 569 -10.94 -7.24 5.28
N ARG A 570 -10.12 -8.06 5.96
CA ARG A 570 -10.34 -8.57 7.33
C ARG A 570 -11.66 -9.35 7.52
N SER A 571 -12.36 -9.69 6.44
CA SER A 571 -13.55 -10.54 6.48
C SER A 571 -13.21 -11.96 6.94
N GLY A 572 -14.24 -12.76 7.25
CA GLY A 572 -14.04 -14.16 7.65
C GLY A 572 -13.29 -15.00 6.62
N GLY A 573 -13.48 -14.72 5.32
CA GLY A 573 -12.77 -15.42 4.24
C GLY A 573 -11.32 -14.99 4.09
N ALA A 574 -11.06 -13.68 4.13
CA ALA A 574 -9.71 -13.14 4.12
C ALA A 574 -8.90 -13.64 5.33
N ALA A 575 -9.49 -13.55 6.52
CA ALA A 575 -8.84 -13.96 7.75
C ALA A 575 -8.64 -15.48 7.83
N GLY A 576 -9.57 -16.26 7.30
CA GLY A 576 -9.44 -17.71 7.23
C GLY A 576 -8.27 -18.16 6.37
N LEU A 577 -8.14 -17.63 5.14
CA LEU A 577 -6.99 -17.94 4.27
C LEU A 577 -5.67 -17.41 4.87
N GLY A 578 -5.66 -16.16 5.33
CA GLY A 578 -4.46 -15.51 5.88
C GLY A 578 -3.93 -16.16 7.15
N LEU A 579 -4.80 -16.47 8.13
CA LEU A 579 -4.39 -17.11 9.38
C LEU A 579 -4.04 -18.59 9.18
N SER A 580 -4.68 -19.29 8.23
CA SER A 580 -4.23 -20.63 7.84
C SER A 580 -2.84 -20.60 7.22
N ALA A 581 -2.56 -19.64 6.34
CA ALA A 581 -1.21 -19.47 5.79
C ALA A 581 -0.20 -19.20 6.92
N MET A 582 -0.50 -18.27 7.82
CA MET A 582 0.37 -17.98 8.97
C MET A 582 0.70 -19.23 9.81
N ILE A 583 -0.31 -20.02 10.18
CA ILE A 583 -0.12 -21.23 11.00
C ILE A 583 0.72 -22.28 10.26
N PHE A 584 0.35 -22.62 9.03
CA PHE A 584 0.94 -23.75 8.33
C PHE A 584 2.26 -23.43 7.62
N TYR A 585 2.57 -22.15 7.35
CA TYR A 585 3.85 -21.72 6.83
C TYR A 585 4.84 -21.37 7.96
N GLY A 586 4.37 -20.82 9.08
CA GLY A 586 5.24 -20.35 10.17
C GLY A 586 5.26 -21.29 11.37
N PHE A 587 4.13 -21.41 12.06
CA PHE A 587 4.03 -22.02 13.39
C PHE A 587 4.13 -23.54 13.43
N THR A 588 4.14 -24.19 12.27
CA THR A 588 4.43 -25.62 12.11
C THR A 588 5.93 -25.91 11.89
N ALA A 589 6.80 -24.90 11.97
CA ALA A 589 8.24 -25.06 11.88
C ALA A 589 8.84 -26.04 12.91
N PRO A 590 8.44 -26.07 14.20
CA PRO A 590 9.04 -26.98 15.21
C PRO A 590 8.97 -28.48 14.86
N PHE A 591 8.03 -28.88 14.01
CA PHE A 591 7.84 -30.28 13.62
C PHE A 591 8.89 -30.82 12.64
N MET A 592 9.75 -29.97 12.09
CA MET A 592 10.87 -30.35 11.21
C MET A 592 12.16 -29.71 11.70
N LEU A 593 13.27 -30.44 11.75
CA LEU A 593 14.54 -29.88 12.26
C LEU A 593 15.00 -28.66 11.45
N THR A 594 14.81 -28.68 10.13
CA THR A 594 15.09 -27.58 9.21
C THR A 594 13.93 -26.57 9.07
N GLY A 595 12.91 -26.64 9.95
CA GLY A 595 11.71 -25.82 9.84
C GLY A 595 11.92 -24.33 10.16
N SER A 596 12.89 -24.00 11.00
CA SER A 596 13.30 -22.64 11.33
C SER A 596 14.77 -22.64 11.76
N TYR A 597 15.40 -21.48 11.72
CA TYR A 597 16.71 -21.29 12.33
C TYR A 597 16.67 -21.48 13.85
N THR A 598 15.56 -21.15 14.51
CA THR A 598 15.36 -21.33 15.96
C THR A 598 15.46 -22.81 16.35
N ASN A 599 14.98 -23.73 15.52
CA ASN A 599 15.12 -25.17 15.75
C ASN A 599 16.59 -25.60 15.71
N ALA A 600 17.33 -25.12 14.70
CA ALA A 600 18.76 -25.40 14.56
C ALA A 600 19.59 -24.74 15.68
N MET A 601 19.18 -23.56 16.16
CA MET A 601 19.75 -22.94 17.36
C MET A 601 19.53 -23.82 18.59
N ALA A 602 18.30 -24.24 18.87
CA ALA A 602 18.00 -25.08 20.02
C ALA A 602 18.75 -26.42 19.97
N TYR A 603 18.97 -26.96 18.77
CA TYR A 603 19.80 -28.13 18.55
C TYR A 603 21.25 -27.95 19.04
N GLY A 604 21.84 -26.76 18.86
CA GLY A 604 23.20 -26.47 19.33
C GLY A 604 23.34 -26.18 20.82
N LEU A 605 22.23 -26.05 21.54
CA LEU A 605 22.23 -25.67 22.96
C LEU A 605 22.17 -26.86 23.93
N VAL A 606 22.01 -28.09 23.43
CA VAL A 606 21.90 -29.29 24.28
C VAL A 606 23.29 -29.89 24.50
N PRO A 607 23.90 -29.74 25.70
CA PRO A 607 25.20 -30.31 25.98
C PRO A 607 25.11 -31.83 26.16
N ASN A 608 26.11 -32.56 25.69
CA ASN A 608 26.34 -33.98 26.01
C ASN A 608 25.21 -34.98 25.68
N ALA A 609 24.19 -34.58 24.90
CA ALA A 609 23.15 -35.48 24.40
C ALA A 609 23.54 -36.08 23.04
N PRO A 610 23.17 -37.34 22.74
CA PRO A 610 23.40 -37.93 21.43
C PRO A 610 22.65 -37.14 20.35
N SER A 611 23.34 -36.85 19.25
CA SER A 611 22.80 -36.11 18.11
C SER A 611 21.59 -36.84 17.51
N VAL A 612 20.46 -36.13 17.39
CA VAL A 612 19.27 -36.65 16.70
C VAL A 612 19.37 -36.34 15.22
N SER A 613 19.23 -37.37 14.39
CA SER A 613 19.20 -37.19 12.94
C SER A 613 17.93 -36.46 12.49
N TRP A 614 17.97 -35.83 11.31
CA TRP A 614 16.82 -35.13 10.75
C TRP A 614 15.56 -36.01 10.68
N LEU A 615 15.72 -37.29 10.29
CA LEU A 615 14.61 -38.24 10.20
C LEU A 615 14.07 -38.62 11.59
N ALA A 616 14.96 -38.83 12.57
CA ALA A 616 14.55 -39.16 13.93
C ALA A 616 13.74 -38.01 14.56
N TRP A 617 14.16 -36.75 14.36
CA TRP A 617 13.39 -35.59 14.81
C TRP A 617 11.97 -35.58 14.22
N ALA A 618 11.86 -35.77 12.90
CA ALA A 618 10.57 -35.80 12.22
C ALA A 618 9.66 -36.93 12.74
N LEU A 619 10.23 -38.09 13.06
CA LEU A 619 9.49 -39.20 13.67
C LEU A 619 9.01 -38.86 15.09
N TYR A 620 9.86 -38.24 15.91
CA TYR A 620 9.50 -37.83 17.28
C TYR A 620 8.34 -36.82 17.27
N ALA A 621 8.35 -35.92 16.28
CA ALA A 621 7.36 -34.86 16.12
C ALA A 621 6.08 -35.29 15.40
N LEU A 622 6.07 -36.43 14.70
CA LEU A 622 4.98 -36.86 13.81
C LEU A 622 3.58 -36.90 14.45
N PRO A 623 3.34 -37.58 15.58
CA PRO A 623 2.02 -37.56 16.20
C PRO A 623 1.65 -36.18 16.72
N GLY A 624 2.63 -35.41 17.22
CA GLY A 624 2.42 -34.04 17.63
C GLY A 624 1.93 -33.18 16.46
N PHE A 625 2.55 -33.33 15.29
CA PHE A 625 2.17 -32.62 14.08
C PHE A 625 0.74 -32.96 13.66
N ALA A 626 0.37 -34.25 13.70
CA ALA A 626 -0.98 -34.70 13.37
C ALA A 626 -2.04 -34.12 14.32
N ILE A 627 -1.78 -34.18 15.64
CA ILE A 627 -2.67 -33.64 16.67
C ILE A 627 -2.80 -32.12 16.54
N PHE A 628 -1.67 -31.42 16.48
CA PHE A 628 -1.63 -29.97 16.33
C PHE A 628 -2.39 -29.52 15.08
N SER A 629 -2.10 -30.14 13.94
CA SER A 629 -2.76 -29.81 12.67
C SER A 629 -4.26 -30.08 12.74
N ALA A 630 -4.69 -31.21 13.31
CA ALA A 630 -6.11 -31.54 13.45
C ALA A 630 -6.85 -30.52 14.34
N VAL A 631 -6.27 -30.16 15.49
CA VAL A 631 -6.84 -29.15 16.40
C VAL A 631 -6.92 -27.79 15.71
N MET A 632 -5.84 -27.34 15.06
CA MET A 632 -5.82 -26.05 14.36
C MET A 632 -6.77 -26.00 13.18
N ILE A 633 -6.87 -27.06 12.38
CA ILE A 633 -7.84 -27.16 11.28
C ILE A 633 -9.27 -27.13 11.82
N ALA A 634 -9.56 -27.87 12.88
CA ALA A 634 -10.89 -27.87 13.51
C ALA A 634 -11.23 -26.49 14.07
N TRP A 635 -10.29 -25.83 14.75
CA TRP A 635 -10.45 -24.49 15.33
C TRP A 635 -10.68 -23.43 14.26
N LEU A 636 -9.83 -23.38 13.22
CA LEU A 636 -9.98 -22.44 12.10
C LEU A 636 -11.27 -22.72 11.32
N SER A 637 -11.58 -23.99 11.08
CA SER A 637 -12.83 -24.38 10.42
C SER A 637 -14.06 -24.03 11.24
N PHE A 638 -13.98 -24.00 12.57
CA PHE A 638 -15.04 -23.55 13.48
C PHE A 638 -15.16 -22.02 13.48
N MET A 639 -14.05 -21.31 13.59
CA MET A 639 -14.02 -19.84 13.66
C MET A 639 -14.53 -19.18 12.38
N PHE A 640 -14.31 -19.80 11.23
CA PHE A 640 -14.68 -19.25 9.92
C PHE A 640 -15.80 -20.03 9.21
N ARG A 641 -16.68 -20.70 9.97
CA ARG A 641 -17.89 -21.35 9.44
C ARG A 641 -18.81 -20.33 8.76
N GLY A 642 -19.41 -20.73 7.64
CA GLY A 642 -20.41 -19.91 6.94
C GLY A 642 -19.83 -18.93 5.92
N THR A 643 -18.50 -18.88 5.76
CA THR A 643 -17.86 -18.08 4.72
C THR A 643 -18.19 -18.63 3.33
N LYS A 644 -18.98 -17.91 2.55
CA LYS A 644 -19.24 -18.19 1.13
C LYS A 644 -18.47 -17.19 0.29
N ALA A 645 -17.73 -17.69 -0.71
CA ALA A 645 -17.05 -16.84 -1.68
C ALA A 645 -18.07 -16.09 -2.54
N ALA A 646 -17.79 -14.83 -2.85
CA ALA A 646 -18.62 -14.03 -3.75
C ALA A 646 -18.40 -14.45 -5.21
N ARG A 647 -17.18 -14.86 -5.56
CA ARG A 647 -16.80 -15.36 -6.89
C ARG A 647 -15.86 -16.58 -6.76
N PRO A 648 -16.04 -17.66 -7.54
CA PRO A 648 -15.02 -18.70 -7.68
C PRO A 648 -13.83 -18.13 -8.45
N ILE A 649 -12.61 -18.60 -8.13
CA ILE A 649 -11.40 -18.20 -8.87
C ILE A 649 -11.53 -18.70 -10.32
N GLU A 650 -11.46 -17.80 -11.30
CA GLU A 650 -11.41 -18.18 -12.71
C GLU A 650 -10.11 -18.95 -12.98
N ALA A 651 -10.23 -20.20 -13.43
CA ALA A 651 -9.09 -21.10 -13.66
C ALA A 651 -8.04 -20.51 -14.64
N GLY A 652 -8.45 -19.58 -15.51
CA GLY A 652 -7.56 -18.91 -16.46
C GLY A 652 -6.51 -17.99 -15.82
N VAL A 653 -6.77 -17.40 -14.65
CA VAL A 653 -5.83 -16.44 -14.00
C VAL A 653 -4.59 -17.17 -13.49
N LEU A 654 -4.77 -18.29 -12.79
CA LEU A 654 -3.65 -19.11 -12.30
C LEU A 654 -2.83 -19.71 -13.45
N ASP A 655 -3.50 -20.10 -14.54
CA ASP A 655 -2.85 -20.64 -15.73
C ASP A 655 -2.00 -19.59 -16.44
N GLU A 656 -2.50 -18.35 -16.58
CA GLU A 656 -1.72 -17.25 -17.15
C GLU A 656 -0.56 -16.83 -16.22
N GLN A 657 -0.77 -16.81 -14.90
CA GLN A 657 0.31 -16.56 -13.93
C GLN A 657 1.45 -17.57 -14.04
N ILE A 658 1.14 -18.87 -14.15
CA ILE A 658 2.13 -19.94 -14.32
C ILE A 658 2.79 -19.84 -15.71
N ARG A 659 2.02 -19.49 -16.74
CA ARG A 659 2.51 -19.31 -18.12
C ARG A 659 3.50 -18.15 -18.22
N LEU A 660 3.24 -17.03 -17.56
CA LEU A 660 4.16 -15.88 -17.50
C LEU A 660 5.48 -16.21 -16.81
N LEU A 661 5.46 -17.08 -15.80
CA LEU A 661 6.69 -17.50 -15.12
C LEU A 661 7.63 -18.29 -16.04
N GLY A 662 7.16 -18.83 -17.17
CA GLY A 662 7.98 -19.52 -18.16
C GLY A 662 8.62 -20.83 -17.65
N PRO A 663 9.60 -21.41 -18.36
CA PRO A 663 10.30 -22.61 -17.89
C PRO A 663 11.22 -22.32 -16.70
N LEU A 664 11.58 -23.36 -15.93
CA LEU A 664 12.53 -23.23 -14.81
C LEU A 664 13.85 -22.63 -15.28
N THR A 665 14.20 -21.49 -14.69
CA THR A 665 15.47 -20.81 -14.88
C THR A 665 16.63 -21.66 -14.36
N LYS A 666 17.85 -21.35 -14.81
CA LYS A 666 19.06 -22.04 -14.31
C LYS A 666 19.20 -21.88 -12.79
N GLY A 667 18.91 -20.69 -12.27
CA GLY A 667 18.96 -20.42 -10.82
C GLY A 667 17.93 -21.23 -10.02
N GLU A 668 16.69 -21.32 -10.51
CA GLU A 668 15.65 -22.17 -9.90
C GLU A 668 16.06 -23.65 -9.88
N LYS A 669 16.60 -24.17 -10.99
CA LYS A 669 17.04 -25.57 -11.08
C LYS A 669 18.17 -25.89 -10.12
N VAL A 670 19.20 -25.05 -10.08
CA VAL A 670 20.35 -25.26 -9.21
C VAL A 670 19.94 -25.13 -7.74
N SER A 671 19.12 -24.13 -7.39
CA SER A 671 18.58 -23.99 -6.02
C SER A 671 17.80 -25.22 -5.60
N MET A 672 16.85 -25.65 -6.45
CA MET A 672 16.01 -26.82 -6.19
C MET A 672 16.86 -28.08 -6.00
N LEU A 673 17.77 -28.37 -6.95
CA LEU A 673 18.63 -29.55 -6.90
C LEU A 673 19.54 -29.56 -5.67
N THR A 674 20.09 -28.40 -5.31
CA THR A 674 20.98 -28.28 -4.15
C THR A 674 20.22 -28.54 -2.87
N VAL A 675 19.05 -27.93 -2.71
CA VAL A 675 18.25 -28.05 -1.48
C VAL A 675 17.68 -29.46 -1.33
N THR A 676 17.10 -30.03 -2.38
CA THR A 676 16.63 -31.42 -2.34
C THR A 676 17.78 -32.40 -2.15
N GLY A 677 18.94 -32.14 -2.74
CA GLY A 677 20.17 -32.91 -2.52
C GLY A 677 20.64 -32.85 -1.06
N CYS A 678 20.70 -31.66 -0.46
CA CYS A 678 21.05 -31.50 0.95
C CYS A 678 20.06 -32.23 1.86
N ILE A 679 18.75 -32.08 1.65
CA ILE A 679 17.73 -32.78 2.44
C ILE A 679 17.87 -34.30 2.28
N ALA A 680 18.04 -34.81 1.05
CA ALA A 680 18.20 -36.24 0.81
C ALA A 680 19.45 -36.79 1.51
N LEU A 681 20.58 -36.09 1.44
CA LEU A 681 21.79 -36.47 2.16
C LEU A 681 21.58 -36.41 3.68
N MET A 682 20.91 -35.38 4.21
CA MET A 682 20.59 -35.30 5.64
C MET A 682 19.66 -36.45 6.09
N MET A 683 18.71 -36.87 5.25
CA MET A 683 17.87 -38.03 5.52
C MET A 683 18.66 -39.34 5.52
N LEU A 684 19.70 -39.43 4.69
CA LEU A 684 20.60 -40.59 4.59
C LEU A 684 21.75 -40.54 5.61
N GLN A 685 21.79 -39.54 6.49
CA GLN A 685 22.80 -39.39 7.55
C GLN A 685 23.04 -40.69 8.36
N PRO A 686 22.02 -41.48 8.73
CA PRO A 686 22.25 -42.75 9.44
C PRO A 686 23.06 -43.78 8.65
N LEU A 687 23.13 -43.69 7.32
CA LEU A 687 23.84 -44.62 6.46
C LEU A 687 25.30 -44.24 6.22
N HIS A 688 25.57 -42.95 6.01
CA HIS A 688 26.92 -42.48 5.66
C HIS A 688 27.64 -41.77 6.82
N GLY A 689 26.94 -41.44 7.91
CA GLY A 689 27.53 -40.87 9.14
C GLY A 689 28.11 -39.46 9.00
N VAL A 690 27.77 -38.73 7.93
CA VAL A 690 28.30 -37.37 7.69
C VAL A 690 27.38 -36.37 8.38
N ASP A 691 27.96 -35.51 9.22
CA ASP A 691 27.21 -34.48 9.93
C ASP A 691 26.51 -33.49 8.96
N SER A 692 25.32 -33.04 9.35
CA SER A 692 24.49 -32.16 8.53
C SER A 692 25.15 -30.82 8.21
N THR A 693 26.03 -30.32 9.08
CA THR A 693 26.80 -29.07 8.87
C THR A 693 27.63 -29.14 7.59
N TRP A 694 28.31 -30.27 7.36
CA TRP A 694 29.19 -30.44 6.21
C TRP A 694 28.42 -30.66 4.92
N ILE A 695 27.25 -31.32 5.00
CA ILE A 695 26.32 -31.45 3.88
C ILE A 695 25.83 -30.05 3.43
N LEU A 696 25.46 -29.19 4.38
CA LEU A 696 25.01 -27.84 4.08
C LEU A 696 26.15 -26.94 3.58
N MET A 697 27.37 -27.10 4.10
CA MET A 697 28.55 -26.40 3.57
C MET A 697 28.77 -26.70 2.09
N ALA A 698 28.67 -27.98 1.69
CA ALA A 698 28.79 -28.37 0.29
C ALA A 698 27.68 -27.76 -0.57
N GLY A 699 26.43 -27.74 -0.07
CA GLY A 699 25.32 -27.08 -0.74
C GLY A 699 25.52 -25.57 -0.87
N PHE A 700 25.96 -24.90 0.19
CA PHE A 700 26.27 -23.48 0.19
C PHE A 700 27.37 -23.16 -0.84
N ALA A 701 28.46 -23.94 -0.86
CA ALA A 701 29.53 -23.77 -1.84
C ALA A 701 29.01 -23.95 -3.29
N LEU A 702 28.13 -24.91 -3.54
CA LEU A 702 27.51 -25.12 -4.85
C LEU A 702 26.66 -23.91 -5.29
N LEU A 703 25.90 -23.31 -4.37
CA LEU A 703 25.09 -22.12 -4.64
C LEU A 703 25.94 -20.88 -4.93
N VAL A 704 27.07 -20.73 -4.23
CA VAL A 704 28.04 -19.65 -4.48
C VAL A 704 28.74 -19.87 -5.82
N MET A 705 29.25 -21.07 -6.10
CA MET A 705 29.94 -21.40 -7.35
C MET A 705 29.03 -21.28 -8.58
N SER A 706 27.74 -21.56 -8.44
CA SER A 706 26.75 -21.41 -9.52
C SER A 706 26.29 -19.96 -9.75
N GLY A 707 26.70 -19.02 -8.89
CA GLY A 707 26.29 -17.61 -8.97
C GLY A 707 24.85 -17.33 -8.53
N VAL A 708 24.13 -18.36 -8.03
CA VAL A 708 22.78 -18.20 -7.47
C VAL A 708 22.84 -17.41 -6.17
N LEU A 709 23.84 -17.70 -5.34
CA LEU A 709 24.11 -16.99 -4.10
C LEU A 709 25.31 -16.05 -4.29
N ASP A 710 25.06 -14.88 -4.89
CA ASP A 710 26.08 -13.85 -5.09
C ASP A 710 26.40 -13.07 -3.79
N ARG A 711 27.43 -12.22 -3.83
CA ARG A 711 27.86 -11.39 -2.69
C ARG A 711 26.72 -10.55 -2.11
N HIS A 712 25.84 -10.02 -2.95
CA HIS A 712 24.73 -9.19 -2.51
C HIS A 712 23.69 -10.02 -1.74
N ALA A 713 23.35 -11.22 -2.22
CA ALA A 713 22.47 -12.15 -1.52
C ALA A 713 23.07 -12.68 -0.22
N ILE A 714 24.39 -12.86 -0.14
CA ILE A 714 25.05 -13.25 1.12
C ILE A 714 24.96 -12.12 2.16
N LEU A 715 25.22 -10.88 1.75
CA LEU A 715 25.20 -9.73 2.67
C LEU A 715 23.78 -9.40 3.15
N ASN A 716 22.77 -9.52 2.29
CA ASN A 716 21.40 -9.12 2.60
C ASN A 716 20.47 -10.28 3.00
N GLY A 717 20.82 -11.52 2.66
CA GLY A 717 19.99 -12.70 2.92
C GLY A 717 20.36 -13.46 4.20
N ILE A 718 21.54 -13.18 4.78
CA ILE A 718 22.01 -13.76 6.05
C ILE A 718 21.97 -12.68 7.13
N ASP A 719 21.40 -13.01 8.28
CA ASP A 719 21.35 -12.11 9.44
C ASP A 719 22.67 -12.19 10.23
N TRP A 720 23.67 -11.42 9.79
CA TRP A 720 24.97 -11.34 10.45
C TRP A 720 24.91 -10.86 11.90
N PRO A 721 24.12 -9.82 12.25
CA PRO A 721 23.88 -9.44 13.64
C PRO A 721 23.39 -10.61 14.50
N PHE A 722 22.41 -11.38 14.01
CA PHE A 722 21.91 -12.55 14.72
C PHE A 722 22.95 -13.66 14.88
N LEU A 723 23.77 -13.93 13.86
CA LEU A 723 24.87 -14.89 13.96
C LEU A 723 25.93 -14.49 15.00
N LEU A 724 26.20 -13.19 15.15
CA LEU A 724 27.09 -12.68 16.20
C LEU A 724 26.51 -12.93 17.59
N PHE A 725 25.23 -12.62 17.78
CA PHE A 725 24.50 -12.90 19.01
C PHE A 725 24.53 -14.41 19.34
N LEU A 726 24.28 -15.26 18.35
CA LEU A 726 24.21 -16.71 18.52
C LEU A 726 25.56 -17.32 18.92
N GLY A 727 26.66 -16.83 18.34
CA GLY A 727 28.01 -17.28 18.72
C GLY A 727 28.30 -17.03 20.21
N VAL A 728 27.80 -15.93 20.76
CA VAL A 728 27.86 -15.66 22.21
C VAL A 728 26.91 -16.57 22.98
N ALA A 729 25.67 -16.73 22.53
CA ALA A 729 24.68 -17.57 23.19
C ALA A 729 25.14 -19.03 23.34
N PHE A 730 25.77 -19.60 22.31
CA PHE A 730 26.38 -20.94 22.42
C PHE A 730 27.57 -20.97 23.38
N SER A 731 28.32 -19.87 23.48
CA SER A 731 29.41 -19.76 24.46
C SER A 731 28.88 -19.68 25.90
N PHE A 732 27.66 -19.17 26.11
CA PHE A 732 27.03 -19.07 27.43
C PHE A 732 26.86 -20.44 28.10
N ALA A 733 26.41 -21.46 27.37
CA ALA A 733 26.18 -22.80 27.92
C ALA A 733 27.49 -23.41 28.46
N ASN A 734 28.57 -23.34 27.67
CA ASN A 734 29.88 -23.83 28.10
C ASN A 734 30.47 -23.01 29.25
N ALA A 735 30.29 -21.68 29.23
CA ALA A 735 30.76 -20.82 30.31
C ALA A 735 29.98 -21.05 31.62
N ALA A 736 28.67 -21.29 31.54
CA ALA A 736 27.84 -21.60 32.69
C ALA A 736 28.23 -22.95 33.33
N ASP A 737 28.57 -23.95 32.49
CA ASP A 737 29.04 -25.25 32.94
C ASP A 737 30.41 -25.16 33.62
N ALA A 738 31.36 -24.42 33.03
CA ALA A 738 32.67 -24.17 33.62
C ALA A 738 32.61 -23.50 35.01
N LEU A 739 31.57 -22.71 35.26
CA LEU A 739 31.34 -22.01 36.54
C LEU A 739 30.47 -22.81 37.53
N GLY A 740 30.04 -24.03 37.20
CA GLY A 740 29.18 -24.87 38.05
C GLY A 740 27.74 -24.38 38.19
N ILE A 741 27.31 -23.43 37.35
CA ILE A 741 25.96 -22.83 37.41
C ILE A 741 24.90 -23.86 37.04
N THR A 742 25.18 -24.72 36.07
CA THR A 742 24.27 -25.77 35.60
C THR A 742 23.88 -26.71 36.73
N GLU A 743 24.84 -27.09 37.58
CA GLU A 743 24.60 -27.98 38.73
C GLU A 743 23.77 -27.30 39.82
N ALA A 744 24.11 -26.06 40.18
CA ALA A 744 23.37 -25.27 41.17
C ALA A 744 21.90 -25.05 40.75
N LEU A 745 21.66 -24.71 39.48
CA LEU A 745 20.32 -24.50 38.94
C LEU A 745 19.51 -25.80 38.93
N SER A 746 20.14 -26.91 38.56
CA SER A 746 19.50 -28.24 38.54
C SER A 746 19.03 -28.67 39.93
N ASN A 747 19.85 -28.41 40.96
CA ASN A 747 19.50 -28.71 42.35
C ASN A 747 18.35 -27.82 42.83
N PHE A 748 18.41 -26.51 42.58
CA PHE A 748 17.36 -25.57 42.99
C PHE A 748 16.01 -25.89 42.34
N LEU A 749 15.98 -26.11 41.03
CA LEU A 749 14.75 -26.44 40.31
C LEU A 749 14.25 -27.85 40.68
N GLY A 750 15.15 -28.82 40.89
CA GLY A 750 14.80 -30.16 41.34
C GLY A 750 14.02 -30.17 42.66
N GLU A 751 14.39 -29.31 43.62
CA GLU A 751 13.67 -29.16 44.89
C GLU A 751 12.26 -28.56 44.72
N HIS A 752 12.09 -27.62 43.80
CA HIS A 752 10.82 -26.90 43.61
C HIS A 752 9.89 -27.56 42.57
N MET A 753 10.41 -28.44 41.71
CA MET A 753 9.66 -29.10 40.64
C MET A 753 9.29 -30.55 40.95
N GLN A 754 9.54 -31.08 42.16
CA GLN A 754 9.29 -32.49 42.51
C GLN A 754 7.87 -32.97 42.15
N LEU A 755 6.85 -32.13 42.36
CA LEU A 755 5.45 -32.45 42.02
C LEU A 755 5.22 -32.64 40.52
N PHE A 756 5.98 -31.94 39.67
CA PHE A 756 5.87 -32.01 38.22
C PHE A 756 6.76 -33.11 37.64
N ILE A 757 7.95 -33.32 38.21
CA ILE A 757 8.91 -34.37 37.84
C ILE A 757 8.31 -35.77 38.03
N ALA A 758 7.37 -35.93 38.98
CA ALA A 758 6.69 -37.20 39.25
C ALA A 758 5.86 -37.76 38.07
N SER A 759 5.52 -36.95 37.07
CA SER A 759 4.80 -37.40 35.88
C SER A 759 5.35 -36.73 34.63
N PRO A 760 5.84 -37.49 33.63
CA PRO A 760 6.32 -36.93 32.36
C PRO A 760 5.30 -36.01 31.68
N ALA A 761 3.99 -36.30 31.77
CA ALA A 761 2.96 -35.45 31.21
C ALA A 761 2.82 -34.11 31.95
N LEU A 762 2.83 -34.12 33.29
CA LEU A 762 2.76 -32.89 34.09
C LEU A 762 4.03 -32.06 33.93
N PHE A 763 5.19 -32.70 33.84
CA PHE A 763 6.45 -32.04 33.53
C PHE A 763 6.39 -31.31 32.18
N LEU A 764 5.97 -31.98 31.11
CA LEU A 764 5.86 -31.36 29.79
C LEU A 764 4.81 -30.23 29.73
N ILE A 765 3.69 -30.37 30.44
CA ILE A 765 2.72 -29.26 30.60
C ILE A 765 3.39 -28.07 31.32
N ALA A 766 4.13 -28.32 32.40
CA ALA A 766 4.81 -27.27 33.15
C ALA A 766 5.85 -26.55 32.28
N VAL A 767 6.61 -27.28 31.47
CA VAL A 767 7.55 -26.72 30.48
C VAL A 767 6.82 -25.83 29.47
N ALA A 768 5.68 -26.26 28.93
CA ALA A 768 4.91 -25.47 27.98
C ALA A 768 4.34 -24.17 28.61
N LEU A 769 3.75 -24.27 29.81
CA LEU A 769 3.20 -23.12 30.53
C LEU A 769 4.28 -22.13 30.96
N LEU A 770 5.43 -22.63 31.43
CA LEU A 770 6.57 -21.80 31.78
C LEU A 770 7.11 -21.08 30.55
N SER A 771 7.22 -21.77 29.41
CA SER A 771 7.60 -21.16 28.13
C SER A 771 6.65 -20.03 27.72
N PHE A 772 5.34 -20.23 27.83
CA PHE A 772 4.36 -19.17 27.56
C PHE A 772 4.49 -17.98 28.52
N LEU A 773 4.84 -18.22 29.78
CA LEU A 773 5.02 -17.15 30.76
C LEU A 773 6.30 -16.34 30.49
N VAL A 774 7.42 -17.02 30.25
CA VAL A 774 8.70 -16.38 29.95
C VAL A 774 8.60 -15.53 28.69
N THR A 775 7.87 -16.00 27.68
CA THR A 775 7.69 -15.30 26.40
C THR A 775 6.78 -14.08 26.45
N ILE A 776 6.10 -13.83 27.58
CA ILE A 776 5.39 -12.56 27.81
C ILE A 776 6.40 -11.43 28.05
N VAL A 777 7.54 -11.76 28.66
CA VAL A 777 8.56 -10.80 29.11
C VAL A 777 9.76 -10.79 28.16
N VAL A 778 10.22 -11.97 27.75
CA VAL A 778 11.41 -12.18 26.93
C VAL A 778 11.00 -12.60 25.53
N ARG A 779 11.48 -11.93 24.50
CA ARG A 779 11.12 -12.26 23.11
C ARG A 779 11.78 -13.58 22.66
N ASP A 780 11.07 -14.35 21.83
CA ASP A 780 11.41 -15.61 21.15
C ASP A 780 12.82 -16.21 21.41
N ASP A 781 13.85 -15.78 20.67
CA ASP A 781 15.13 -16.50 20.63
C ASP A 781 15.89 -16.50 21.98
N PRO A 782 16.06 -15.35 22.68
CA PRO A 782 16.57 -15.36 24.06
C PRO A 782 15.78 -16.25 25.02
N ALA A 783 14.45 -16.34 24.87
CA ALA A 783 13.63 -17.20 25.71
C ALA A 783 13.96 -18.69 25.46
N VAL A 784 14.12 -19.10 24.19
CA VAL A 784 14.54 -20.47 23.84
C VAL A 784 15.89 -20.80 24.45
N ILE A 785 16.88 -19.90 24.35
CA ILE A 785 18.20 -20.12 24.93
C ILE A 785 18.11 -20.34 26.44
N LEU A 786 17.41 -19.44 27.13
CA LEU A 786 17.21 -19.52 28.58
C LEU A 786 16.50 -20.81 28.99
N LEU A 787 15.42 -21.16 28.30
CA LEU A 787 14.57 -22.31 28.64
C LEU A 787 15.28 -23.64 28.35
N VAL A 788 15.96 -23.77 27.21
CA VAL A 788 16.71 -24.98 26.87
C VAL A 788 17.87 -25.18 27.84
N THR A 789 18.67 -24.15 28.08
CA THR A 789 19.82 -24.27 29.01
C THR A 789 19.38 -24.57 30.45
N ALA A 790 18.23 -24.03 30.89
CA ALA A 790 17.73 -24.24 32.25
C ALA A 790 16.99 -25.57 32.46
N LEU A 791 16.24 -26.06 31.47
CA LEU A 791 15.29 -27.17 31.67
C LEU A 791 15.82 -28.54 31.24
N ILE A 792 16.86 -28.59 30.39
CA ILE A 792 17.45 -29.84 29.92
C ILE A 792 17.98 -30.73 31.05
N PRO A 793 18.69 -30.21 32.08
CA PRO A 793 19.14 -31.06 33.19
C PRO A 793 17.99 -31.73 33.95
N LEU A 794 16.82 -31.08 34.01
CA LEU A 794 15.63 -31.63 34.67
C LEU A 794 14.92 -32.69 33.83
N ALA A 795 15.11 -32.69 32.51
CA ALA A 795 14.53 -33.68 31.61
C ALA A 795 14.94 -35.11 32.04
N GLN A 796 16.24 -35.29 32.34
CA GLN A 796 16.78 -36.57 32.80
C GLN A 796 16.17 -37.01 34.14
N GLN A 797 15.97 -36.08 35.08
CA GLN A 797 15.34 -36.37 36.37
C GLN A 797 13.86 -36.77 36.22
N ALA A 798 13.16 -36.18 35.26
CA ALA A 798 11.76 -36.49 34.92
C ALA A 798 11.60 -37.75 34.06
N GLY A 799 12.70 -38.45 33.71
CA GLY A 799 12.67 -39.61 32.82
C GLY A 799 12.26 -39.26 31.40
N VAL A 800 12.49 -38.02 30.94
CA VAL A 800 12.14 -37.54 29.60
C VAL A 800 13.41 -37.27 28.81
N ASP A 801 13.46 -37.75 27.58
CA ASP A 801 14.56 -37.47 26.66
C ASP A 801 14.69 -35.95 26.41
N PRO A 802 15.92 -35.38 26.48
CA PRO A 802 16.15 -33.95 26.30
C PRO A 802 15.52 -33.38 25.02
N TRP A 803 15.50 -34.14 23.93
CA TRP A 803 14.98 -33.66 22.65
C TRP A 803 13.46 -33.49 22.63
N ILE A 804 12.72 -34.23 23.46
CA ILE A 804 11.29 -34.01 23.65
C ILE A 804 11.03 -32.70 24.40
N VAL A 805 11.87 -32.38 25.39
CA VAL A 805 11.80 -31.10 26.10
C VAL A 805 12.12 -29.95 25.16
N VAL A 806 13.18 -30.05 24.36
CA VAL A 806 13.50 -29.04 23.33
C VAL A 806 12.32 -28.86 22.36
N PHE A 807 11.74 -29.96 21.89
CA PHE A 807 10.60 -29.91 20.98
C PHE A 807 9.40 -29.17 21.58
N ILE A 808 9.07 -29.43 22.86
CA ILE A 808 7.98 -28.72 23.55
C ILE A 808 8.31 -27.25 23.79
N ILE A 809 9.56 -26.92 24.14
CA ILE A 809 10.02 -25.53 24.27
C ILE A 809 9.82 -24.80 22.94
N LEU A 810 10.36 -25.33 21.83
CA LEU A 810 10.24 -24.74 20.50
C LEU A 810 8.78 -24.52 20.06
N LEU A 811 7.89 -25.45 20.42
CA LEU A 811 6.46 -25.33 20.13
C LEU A 811 5.75 -24.31 21.05
N SER A 812 6.35 -23.92 22.17
CA SER A 812 5.76 -23.03 23.17
C SER A 812 6.41 -21.65 23.23
N THR A 813 7.51 -21.43 22.50
CA THR A 813 8.31 -20.19 22.60
C THR A 813 7.99 -19.11 21.59
N ASP A 814 7.19 -19.40 20.57
CA ASP A 814 6.67 -18.39 19.62
C ASP A 814 5.14 -18.26 19.78
N PRO A 815 4.60 -17.90 20.97
CA PRO A 815 3.18 -17.62 21.10
C PRO A 815 2.85 -16.20 20.60
N PHE A 816 1.64 -16.02 20.11
CA PHE A 816 1.15 -14.73 19.61
C PHE A 816 -0.14 -14.29 20.31
N PHE A 817 -0.21 -14.51 21.63
CA PHE A 817 -1.32 -14.01 22.47
C PHE A 817 -1.37 -12.48 22.44
N PHE A 818 -0.20 -11.86 22.43
CA PHE A 818 0.00 -10.44 22.14
C PHE A 818 0.85 -10.26 20.89
N SER A 819 0.57 -9.21 20.11
CA SER A 819 1.21 -8.99 18.81
C SER A 819 2.72 -8.76 18.91
N TYR A 820 3.22 -8.24 20.03
CA TYR A 820 4.64 -7.96 20.21
C TYR A 820 5.50 -9.20 20.48
N GLN A 821 4.87 -10.31 20.90
CA GLN A 821 5.60 -11.52 21.30
C GLN A 821 6.28 -12.18 20.11
N SER A 822 5.58 -12.26 18.97
CA SER A 822 5.99 -13.03 17.81
C SER A 822 6.28 -12.12 16.59
N PRO A 823 7.54 -11.98 16.16
CA PRO A 823 7.91 -11.38 14.89
C PRO A 823 7.33 -12.16 13.70
N THR A 824 7.17 -13.49 13.82
CA THR A 824 6.50 -14.33 12.81
C THR A 824 5.06 -13.85 12.59
N TYR A 825 4.33 -13.59 13.67
CA TYR A 825 2.98 -13.02 13.63
C TYR A 825 2.95 -11.61 13.02
N LEU A 826 3.86 -10.72 13.44
CA LEU A 826 3.94 -9.37 12.88
C LEU A 826 4.27 -9.40 11.38
N THR A 827 5.14 -10.30 10.95
CA THR A 827 5.46 -10.51 9.54
C THR A 827 4.23 -10.94 8.76
N ALA A 828 3.41 -11.85 9.31
CA ALA A 828 2.12 -12.22 8.71
C ALA A 828 1.20 -11.00 8.55
N TYR A 829 1.11 -10.19 9.61
CA TYR A 829 0.22 -9.04 9.65
C TYR A 829 0.64 -7.97 8.63
N TYR A 830 1.90 -7.54 8.66
CA TYR A 830 2.41 -6.46 7.80
C TYR A 830 2.64 -6.88 6.34
N SER A 831 3.03 -8.12 6.07
CA SER A 831 3.16 -8.60 4.68
C SER A 831 1.83 -8.59 3.92
N SER A 832 0.72 -8.63 4.66
CA SER A 832 -0.62 -8.47 4.10
C SER A 832 -1.12 -7.02 4.04
N GLU A 833 -0.26 -6.02 4.30
CA GLU A 833 -0.66 -4.61 4.50
C GLU A 833 -1.79 -4.45 5.53
N GLU A 834 -1.81 -5.31 6.56
CA GLU A 834 -2.87 -5.34 7.58
C GLU A 834 -4.27 -5.70 7.04
N LYS A 835 -4.40 -6.19 5.79
CA LYS A 835 -5.69 -6.46 5.13
C LYS A 835 -6.17 -7.90 5.29
N ALA A 836 -5.28 -8.88 5.48
CA ALA A 836 -5.70 -10.29 5.57
C ALA A 836 -6.53 -10.58 6.83
N PHE A 837 -6.10 -10.10 8.00
CA PHE A 837 -6.79 -10.34 9.27
C PHE A 837 -6.57 -9.20 10.26
N SER A 838 -7.40 -9.12 11.29
CA SER A 838 -7.25 -8.19 12.41
C SER A 838 -6.53 -8.83 13.61
N HIS A 839 -5.95 -8.02 14.49
CA HIS A 839 -5.34 -8.51 15.73
C HIS A 839 -6.29 -9.34 16.58
N ARG A 840 -7.56 -8.91 16.70
CA ARG A 840 -8.58 -9.65 17.45
C ARG A 840 -8.86 -11.05 16.88
N GLN A 841 -8.82 -11.20 15.55
CA GLN A 841 -8.94 -12.52 14.92
C GLN A 841 -7.69 -13.36 15.19
N GLY A 842 -6.49 -12.78 15.05
CA GLY A 842 -5.23 -13.45 15.38
C GLY A 842 -5.17 -13.96 16.82
N GLN A 843 -5.55 -13.14 17.80
CA GLN A 843 -5.57 -13.52 19.22
C GLN A 843 -6.51 -14.69 19.52
N LYS A 844 -7.66 -14.79 18.83
CA LYS A 844 -8.55 -15.96 18.97
C LYS A 844 -7.92 -17.23 18.43
N VAL A 845 -7.10 -17.13 17.38
CA VAL A 845 -6.30 -18.25 16.88
C VAL A 845 -5.16 -18.60 17.84
N ALA A 846 -4.57 -17.61 18.52
CA ALA A 846 -3.52 -17.84 19.53
C ALA A 846 -4.02 -18.71 20.70
N ILE A 847 -5.26 -18.53 21.13
CA ILE A 847 -5.88 -19.40 22.16
C ILE A 847 -5.99 -20.84 21.67
N GLY A 848 -6.44 -21.03 20.42
CA GLY A 848 -6.50 -22.36 19.79
C GLY A 848 -5.12 -23.00 19.65
N TYR A 849 -4.11 -22.20 19.30
CA TYR A 849 -2.71 -22.61 19.26
C TYR A 849 -2.23 -23.10 20.62
N GLY A 850 -2.39 -22.30 21.69
CA GLY A 850 -1.97 -22.70 23.04
C GLY A 850 -2.64 -24.00 23.50
N LEU A 851 -3.93 -24.18 23.21
CA LEU A 851 -4.63 -25.44 23.48
C LEU A 851 -4.02 -26.61 22.68
N ALA A 852 -3.72 -26.41 21.39
CA ALA A 852 -3.09 -27.44 20.56
C ALA A 852 -1.73 -27.87 21.12
N VAL A 853 -0.90 -26.93 21.58
CA VAL A 853 0.40 -27.22 22.19
C VAL A 853 0.25 -28.05 23.47
N LEU A 854 -0.66 -27.67 24.37
CA LEU A 854 -0.91 -28.42 25.60
C LEU A 854 -1.43 -29.83 25.32
N LEU A 855 -2.28 -29.99 24.30
CA LEU A 855 -2.74 -31.31 23.87
C LEU A 855 -1.61 -32.16 23.30
N VAL A 856 -0.69 -31.59 22.52
CA VAL A 856 0.51 -32.30 22.04
C VAL A 856 1.37 -32.78 23.22
N ALA A 857 1.62 -31.93 24.21
CA ALA A 857 2.44 -32.28 25.38
C ALA A 857 1.89 -33.49 26.17
N VAL A 858 0.57 -33.69 26.19
CA VAL A 858 -0.08 -34.80 26.90
C VAL A 858 -0.29 -36.02 26.03
N LEU A 859 -0.89 -35.83 24.85
CA LEU A 859 -1.36 -36.92 24.00
C LEU A 859 -0.21 -37.66 23.28
N CYS A 860 0.97 -37.05 23.16
CA CYS A 860 2.14 -37.70 22.57
C CYS A 860 2.94 -38.57 23.56
N VAL A 861 2.69 -38.47 24.88
CA VAL A 861 3.42 -39.23 25.90
C VAL A 861 3.40 -40.75 25.66
N PRO A 862 2.26 -41.39 25.32
CA PRO A 862 2.26 -42.83 25.04
C PRO A 862 3.14 -43.22 23.85
N TYR A 863 3.20 -42.36 22.82
CA TYR A 863 4.05 -42.60 21.65
C TYR A 863 5.53 -42.45 21.98
N TRP A 864 5.89 -41.41 22.74
CA TRP A 864 7.27 -41.22 23.18
C TRP A 864 7.74 -42.34 24.12
N ARG A 865 6.86 -42.88 24.97
CA ARG A 865 7.13 -44.11 25.74
C ARG A 865 7.40 -45.32 24.83
N MET A 866 6.61 -45.49 23.77
CA MET A 866 6.80 -46.58 22.80
C MET A 866 8.16 -46.49 22.08
N LEU A 867 8.65 -45.26 21.81
CA LEU A 867 9.96 -45.01 21.23
C LEU A 867 11.11 -45.11 22.25
N GLY A 868 10.82 -45.31 23.54
CA GLY A 868 11.82 -45.32 24.61
C GLY A 868 12.40 -43.94 24.95
N LEU A 869 11.69 -42.86 24.62
CA LEU A 869 12.09 -41.47 24.91
C LEU A 869 11.53 -40.97 26.25
N ILE A 870 10.61 -41.72 26.85
CA ILE A 870 10.08 -41.45 28.19
C ILE A 870 10.11 -42.75 28.98
N HIS A 871 10.69 -42.71 30.18
CA HIS A 871 10.88 -43.86 31.06
C HIS A 871 9.95 -43.86 32.26
#